data_AF-A0AA97N408-F1
#
_entry.id   AF-A0AA97N408-F1
#
_cell.length_a   1.000
_cell.length_b   1.000
_cell.length_c   1.000
_cell.angle_alpha   90.00
_cell.angle_beta   90.00
_cell.angle_gamma   90.00
#
_symmetry.space_group_name_H-M   'P 1'
#
loop_
_entity.id
_entity.type
_entity.pdbx_description
1 polymer ?
#
loop_
_entity_poly.entity_id
_entity_poly.type
_entity_poly.pdbx_seq_one_letter_code
_entity_poly.pdbx_strand_id
1 'polypeptide(L)'
;TDLRPLDILSEVVPAGGLARGMRVFQVQGVRGFQLATSRPRALGFPASRLFIHCDRFPEEFSIIVTLRVLSIPTKRNEYIFTLMVEESPSVLVGLRYAPDKLHFLFWSQEHAGSWQTRVTFPNVSLSDNQWHTLILAVSGQSFSLTVDCSIPKDVVVEMPFPASLSVRRASFYLGNRRRRKGMFTGLLRQLVLLPGADATPRICRTVNFKVATLSVPTVLQDVPAKPVSNEVLKYPYETDMKVTLGARPRCTKQEKAQFWFNASQRGLYLCNGSAWVSMLEVKHKLDYVEEYQNLVTNSETMGIEVFTIPKMGLFAATANRITPPGSAIYRWTDGKFVPYQNIPTYQAQSWKYFTIGKKIFLAVANFEQNERGQEFSVIYKWSRKKAKFIMYQRITTHSARDWEAFVIEGEAFLAVVNHREGNNHNIDSVIYRWNPRTGVFETNQTIPTSGAYDWEFFTIGPYSFLAVANTFDGTSTKIYSHIYIWLSGSFQLFQSILTFGAADWEVFHIGDRVFLAVANSHSYDSRMPAPSNFYAINSSIYELNITAQMFVKYQDLLTYSALDWEFFSVGDDSFLVVANSFDGFTFSVNSIIYRWQGYEGFVAAHHLPTVGCRDWEVFHTAEGSYLLYSSAKEPLSKVLKLKTT
;
A
#
# COMPACT_ATOMS: atom_id res chain seq x y z
N THR A 1 -1.46 11.77 0.21
CA THR A 1 -1.18 12.93 1.08
C THR A 1 -2.51 13.55 1.50
N ASP A 2 -2.90 13.41 2.77
CA ASP A 2 -4.14 14.02 3.25
C ASP A 2 -3.97 15.54 3.35
N LEU A 3 -4.60 16.28 2.42
CA LEU A 3 -4.63 17.74 2.45
C LEU A 3 -5.36 18.21 3.73
N ARG A 4 -4.79 19.21 4.41
CA ARG A 4 -5.32 19.71 5.69
C ARG A 4 -6.63 20.49 5.46
N PRO A 5 -7.66 20.31 6.31
CA PRO A 5 -8.88 21.10 6.24
C PRO A 5 -8.60 22.57 6.57
N LEU A 6 -9.17 23.48 5.78
CA LEU A 6 -9.09 24.93 5.95
C LEU A 6 -10.37 25.44 6.62
N ASP A 7 -10.29 25.81 7.89
CA ASP A 7 -11.43 26.29 8.68
C ASP A 7 -11.71 27.78 8.40
N ILE A 8 -12.59 28.02 7.44
CA ILE A 8 -13.01 29.37 7.04
C ILE A 8 -13.73 30.09 8.19
N LEU A 9 -14.43 29.35 9.06
CA LEU A 9 -15.17 29.94 10.17
C LEU A 9 -14.24 30.45 11.28
N SER A 10 -13.13 29.77 11.52
CA SER A 10 -12.14 30.15 12.53
C SER A 10 -11.40 31.46 12.19
N GLU A 11 -11.23 31.78 10.90
CA GLU A 11 -10.50 32.99 10.45
C GLU A 11 -11.17 34.33 10.80
N VAL A 12 -12.49 34.31 11.06
CA VAL A 12 -13.22 35.50 11.54
C VAL A 12 -13.31 35.57 13.06
N VAL A 13 -12.73 34.62 13.79
CA VAL A 13 -12.74 34.56 15.26
C VAL A 13 -11.36 34.94 15.81
N PRO A 14 -11.18 36.16 16.37
CA PRO A 14 -9.91 36.56 16.95
C PRO A 14 -9.46 35.67 18.11
N ALA A 15 -8.14 35.47 18.26
CA ALA A 15 -7.53 34.68 19.33
C ALA A 15 -7.81 35.18 20.77
N GLY A 16 -8.43 36.35 20.93
CA GLY A 16 -8.74 36.99 22.22
C GLY A 16 -10.22 37.29 22.49
N GLY A 17 -11.15 36.78 21.67
CA GLY A 17 -12.60 36.96 21.89
C GLY A 17 -13.44 37.06 20.62
N LEU A 18 -14.77 37.02 20.77
CA LEU A 18 -15.75 37.10 19.66
C LEU A 18 -15.59 38.36 18.81
N ALA A 19 -15.54 38.20 17.48
CA ALA A 19 -15.56 39.34 16.56
C ALA A 19 -16.84 40.19 16.72
N ARG A 20 -16.71 41.51 16.52
CA ARG A 20 -17.85 42.45 16.52
C ARG A 20 -18.88 42.02 15.47
N GLY A 21 -20.05 41.57 15.94
CA GLY A 21 -21.17 41.13 15.09
C GLY A 21 -21.41 39.61 15.06
N MET A 22 -20.70 38.83 15.90
CA MET A 22 -20.98 37.42 16.14
C MET A 22 -21.48 37.22 17.56
N ARG A 23 -22.48 36.35 17.74
CA ARG A 23 -22.97 35.92 19.05
C ARG A 23 -22.96 34.39 19.10
N VAL A 24 -22.53 33.81 20.21
CA VAL A 24 -22.64 32.36 20.42
C VAL A 24 -24.02 32.06 21.00
N PHE A 25 -24.73 31.14 20.38
CA PHE A 25 -25.95 30.56 20.91
C PHE A 25 -25.76 29.06 21.09
N GLN A 26 -26.34 28.51 22.14
CA GLN A 26 -26.42 27.08 22.38
C GLN A 26 -27.85 26.62 22.13
N VAL A 27 -28.01 25.64 21.24
CA VAL A 27 -29.31 25.07 20.93
C VAL A 27 -29.18 23.56 20.83
N GLN A 28 -30.04 22.82 21.54
CA GLN A 28 -30.00 21.35 21.63
C GLN A 28 -28.63 20.84 22.11
N GLY A 29 -28.02 21.53 23.08
CA GLY A 29 -26.70 21.18 23.61
C GLY A 29 -25.52 21.62 22.72
N VAL A 30 -25.77 22.11 21.51
CA VAL A 30 -24.74 22.41 20.52
C VAL A 30 -24.59 23.91 20.31
N ARG A 31 -23.35 24.41 20.35
CA ARG A 31 -23.03 25.83 20.17
C ARG A 31 -22.79 26.17 18.69
N GLY A 32 -23.29 27.34 18.27
CA GLY A 32 -22.97 27.92 16.97
C GLY A 32 -23.08 29.43 16.96
N PHE A 33 -22.55 30.05 15.92
CA PHE A 33 -22.57 31.50 15.76
C PHE A 33 -23.83 31.98 15.08
N GLN A 34 -24.48 32.97 15.68
CA GLN A 34 -25.40 33.86 14.99
C GLN A 34 -24.62 35.02 14.39
N LEU A 35 -24.75 35.22 13.09
CA LEU A 35 -24.09 36.28 12.33
C LEU A 35 -24.96 37.54 12.34
N ALA A 36 -24.88 38.32 13.42
CA ALA A 36 -25.69 39.52 13.64
C ALA A 36 -24.84 40.79 13.51
N THR A 37 -24.55 41.22 12.27
CA THR A 37 -23.77 42.44 12.04
C THR A 37 -24.56 43.55 11.35
N SER A 38 -24.51 44.75 11.94
CA SER A 38 -24.95 45.99 11.29
C SER A 38 -23.99 46.43 10.17
N ARG A 39 -22.78 45.85 10.10
CA ARG A 39 -21.73 46.13 9.11
C ARG A 39 -21.29 44.83 8.40
N PRO A 40 -21.85 44.48 7.23
CA PRO A 40 -21.54 43.23 6.52
C PRO A 40 -20.05 42.97 6.24
N ARG A 41 -19.26 44.04 6.05
CA ARG A 41 -17.81 43.96 5.82
C ARG A 41 -17.01 43.49 7.04
N ALA A 42 -17.59 43.52 8.24
CA ALA A 42 -16.90 43.12 9.47
C ALA A 42 -16.73 41.59 9.60
N LEU A 43 -17.52 40.80 8.88
CA LEU A 43 -17.45 39.33 8.87
C LEU A 43 -16.68 38.84 7.63
N GLY A 44 -15.57 39.49 7.31
CA GLY A 44 -14.74 39.12 6.17
C GLY A 44 -13.26 39.24 6.45
N PHE A 45 -12.47 38.48 5.70
CA PHE A 45 -11.01 38.40 5.82
C PHE A 45 -10.40 38.13 4.43
N PRO A 46 -9.14 38.55 4.19
CA PRO A 46 -8.50 38.34 2.89
C PRO A 46 -8.19 36.85 2.67
N ALA A 47 -8.37 36.39 1.43
CA ALA A 47 -8.14 34.99 1.05
C ALA A 47 -6.70 34.54 1.31
N SER A 48 -5.74 35.46 1.28
CA SER A 48 -4.31 35.21 1.57
C SER A 48 -4.04 34.66 2.98
N ARG A 49 -5.01 34.70 3.91
CA ARG A 49 -4.89 34.00 5.21
C ARG A 49 -4.99 32.47 5.08
N LEU A 50 -5.79 31.98 4.14
CA LEU A 50 -5.95 30.54 3.88
C LEU A 50 -5.06 30.08 2.71
N PHE A 51 -4.84 30.96 1.74
CA PHE A 51 -4.09 30.71 0.51
C PHE A 51 -2.70 31.36 0.59
N ILE A 52 -1.87 30.88 1.53
CA ILE A 52 -0.58 31.52 1.89
C ILE A 52 0.49 31.31 0.80
N HIS A 53 0.56 30.10 0.24
CA HIS A 53 1.62 29.69 -0.69
C HIS A 53 1.17 29.66 -2.16
N CYS A 54 -0.15 29.74 -2.42
CA CYS A 54 -0.71 29.64 -3.75
C CYS A 54 -2.03 30.43 -3.83
N ASP A 55 -2.06 31.46 -4.69
CA ASP A 55 -3.24 32.32 -4.91
C ASP A 55 -4.31 31.65 -5.81
N ARG A 56 -4.44 30.32 -5.80
CA ARG A 56 -5.40 29.57 -6.62
C ARG A 56 -6.38 28.80 -5.73
N PHE A 57 -7.66 28.87 -6.06
CA PHE A 57 -8.67 28.00 -5.47
C PHE A 57 -8.49 26.57 -6.01
N PRO A 58 -8.60 25.52 -5.18
CA PRO A 58 -8.43 24.14 -5.65
C PRO A 58 -9.47 23.76 -6.72
N GLU A 59 -9.05 22.99 -7.71
CA GLU A 59 -9.93 22.47 -8.78
C GLU A 59 -10.88 21.39 -8.26
N GLU A 60 -10.40 20.56 -7.34
CA GLU A 60 -11.18 19.53 -6.65
C GLU A 60 -11.22 19.83 -5.16
N PHE A 61 -12.40 19.80 -4.55
CA PHE A 61 -12.55 20.12 -3.13
C PHE A 61 -13.91 19.69 -2.57
N SER A 62 -14.00 19.66 -1.24
CA SER A 62 -15.26 19.61 -0.50
C SER A 62 -15.46 20.88 0.34
N ILE A 63 -16.68 21.39 0.37
CA ILE A 63 -17.12 22.39 1.36
C ILE A 63 -18.04 21.71 2.36
N ILE A 64 -17.64 21.72 3.63
CA ILE A 64 -18.41 21.15 4.74
C ILE A 64 -19.05 22.29 5.52
N VAL A 65 -20.37 22.23 5.72
CA VAL A 65 -21.11 23.25 6.45
C VAL A 65 -22.05 22.61 7.47
N THR A 66 -21.91 22.94 8.75
CA THR A 66 -22.90 22.56 9.77
C THR A 66 -23.65 23.80 10.22
N LEU A 67 -24.95 23.81 9.98
CA LEU A 67 -25.78 24.99 10.15
C LEU A 67 -27.18 24.63 10.66
N ARG A 68 -27.88 25.64 11.17
CA ARG A 68 -29.28 25.58 11.56
C ARG A 68 -30.01 26.74 10.93
N VAL A 69 -30.96 26.47 10.04
CA VAL A 69 -31.72 27.50 9.34
C VAL A 69 -33.02 27.79 10.09
N LEU A 70 -33.29 29.07 10.35
CA LEU A 70 -34.59 29.52 10.87
C LEU A 70 -35.60 29.63 9.71
N SER A 71 -36.89 29.51 9.98
CA SER A 71 -37.93 29.63 8.94
C SER A 71 -37.76 30.93 8.13
N ILE A 72 -37.51 30.79 6.83
CA ILE A 72 -37.25 31.91 5.92
C ILE A 72 -38.54 32.26 5.17
N PRO A 73 -38.89 33.56 5.01
CA PRO A 73 -39.95 33.97 4.09
C PRO A 73 -39.69 33.46 2.67
N THR A 74 -40.70 32.92 2.00
CA THR A 74 -40.63 32.21 0.70
C THR A 74 -39.99 32.97 -0.48
N LYS A 75 -39.62 34.25 -0.30
CA LYS A 75 -39.00 35.13 -1.31
C LYS A 75 -37.56 35.57 -0.99
N ARG A 76 -36.89 35.00 0.01
CA ARG A 76 -35.55 35.45 0.46
C ARG A 76 -34.46 34.42 0.19
N ASN A 77 -33.38 34.86 -0.45
CA ASN A 77 -32.16 34.07 -0.65
C ASN A 77 -31.10 34.54 0.33
N GLU A 78 -30.41 33.62 0.99
CA GLU A 78 -29.39 33.89 1.99
C GLU A 78 -28.04 33.29 1.58
N TYR A 79 -26.95 34.04 1.76
CA TYR A 79 -25.60 33.55 1.47
C TYR A 79 -24.99 32.94 2.72
N ILE A 80 -24.60 31.67 2.68
CA ILE A 80 -23.85 31.01 3.76
C ILE A 80 -22.43 31.59 3.82
N PHE A 81 -21.77 31.70 2.66
CA PHE A 81 -20.52 32.43 2.51
C PHE A 81 -20.33 32.89 1.06
N THR A 82 -19.45 33.88 0.86
CA THR A 82 -18.97 34.27 -0.46
C THR A 82 -17.47 34.57 -0.45
N LEU A 83 -16.80 34.27 -1.56
CA LEU A 83 -15.45 34.70 -1.89
C LEU A 83 -15.55 35.72 -3.03
N MET A 84 -14.89 36.86 -2.87
CA MET A 84 -15.31 38.08 -3.51
C MET A 84 -14.10 38.97 -3.82
N VAL A 85 -13.98 39.47 -5.06
CA VAL A 85 -12.88 40.36 -5.47
C VAL A 85 -12.99 41.69 -4.74
N GLU A 86 -11.93 42.18 -4.09
CA GLU A 86 -11.98 43.34 -3.18
C GLU A 86 -12.64 44.61 -3.76
N GLU A 87 -12.38 44.91 -5.03
CA GLU A 87 -12.81 46.15 -5.70
C GLU A 87 -14.00 45.96 -6.67
N SER A 88 -14.51 44.74 -6.82
CA SER A 88 -15.62 44.43 -7.73
C SER A 88 -16.77 43.76 -6.98
N PRO A 89 -18.06 43.97 -7.34
CA PRO A 89 -19.18 43.25 -6.76
C PRO A 89 -19.24 41.76 -7.15
N SER A 90 -18.31 41.27 -7.98
CA SER A 90 -18.26 39.88 -8.45
C SER A 90 -18.00 38.88 -7.30
N VAL A 91 -18.74 37.78 -7.36
CA VAL A 91 -18.58 36.61 -6.46
C VAL A 91 -17.81 35.54 -7.24
N LEU A 92 -16.63 35.19 -6.74
CA LEU A 92 -15.76 34.15 -7.30
C LEU A 92 -16.25 32.75 -6.93
N VAL A 93 -16.61 32.55 -5.67
CA VAL A 93 -17.20 31.30 -5.14
C VAL A 93 -18.25 31.68 -4.11
N GLY A 94 -19.38 31.00 -4.05
CA GLY A 94 -20.36 31.25 -3.00
C GLY A 94 -21.38 30.15 -2.85
N LEU A 95 -21.83 29.94 -1.62
CA LEU A 95 -22.91 29.01 -1.31
C LEU A 95 -24.13 29.80 -0.85
N ARG A 96 -25.25 29.62 -1.55
CA ARG A 96 -26.46 30.41 -1.35
C ARG A 96 -27.65 29.48 -1.13
N TYR A 97 -28.32 29.65 0.00
CA TYR A 97 -29.55 28.95 0.34
C TYR A 97 -30.78 29.74 -0.14
N ALA A 98 -31.77 29.01 -0.63
CA ALA A 98 -33.11 29.48 -0.97
C ALA A 98 -34.12 28.43 -0.47
N PRO A 99 -35.42 28.76 -0.33
CA PRO A 99 -36.42 27.78 0.09
C PRO A 99 -36.35 26.50 -0.77
N ASP A 100 -36.10 25.37 -0.11
CA ASP A 100 -35.94 24.03 -0.68
C ASP A 100 -34.85 23.90 -1.77
N LYS A 101 -33.90 24.84 -1.85
CA LYS A 101 -32.84 24.85 -2.87
C LYS A 101 -31.51 25.32 -2.29
N LEU A 102 -30.44 24.63 -2.67
CA LEU A 102 -29.08 25.09 -2.43
C LEU A 102 -28.42 25.44 -3.76
N HIS A 103 -27.77 26.60 -3.83
CA HIS A 103 -27.06 27.06 -5.02
C HIS A 103 -25.58 27.18 -4.73
N PHE A 104 -24.77 26.50 -5.54
CA PHE A 104 -23.34 26.75 -5.60
C PHE A 104 -23.05 27.69 -6.78
N LEU A 105 -22.33 28.79 -6.49
CA LEU A 105 -22.00 29.84 -7.43
C LEU A 105 -20.50 29.85 -7.61
N PHE A 106 -20.04 29.88 -8.86
CA PHE A 106 -18.63 30.10 -9.16
C PHE A 106 -18.47 31.01 -10.37
N TRP A 107 -17.34 31.73 -10.40
CA TRP A 107 -16.98 32.57 -11.53
C TRP A 107 -16.48 31.68 -12.67
N SER A 108 -17.05 31.87 -13.84
CA SER A 108 -16.72 31.19 -15.08
C SER A 108 -16.84 32.21 -16.21
N GLN A 109 -16.07 32.00 -17.27
CA GLN A 109 -16.13 32.84 -18.46
C GLN A 109 -16.91 32.08 -19.53
N GLU A 110 -18.17 32.46 -19.78
CA GLU A 110 -18.96 31.89 -20.88
C GLU A 110 -19.65 32.97 -21.72
N HIS A 111 -20.01 32.59 -22.95
CA HIS A 111 -20.48 33.43 -24.04
C HIS A 111 -21.66 34.34 -23.63
N ALA A 112 -21.62 35.59 -24.10
CA ALA A 112 -22.73 36.55 -24.10
C ALA A 112 -23.36 36.90 -22.72
N GLY A 113 -22.57 37.50 -21.82
CA GLY A 113 -23.09 38.50 -20.86
C GLY A 113 -23.29 38.08 -19.40
N SER A 114 -22.99 36.84 -19.00
CA SER A 114 -23.04 36.38 -17.59
C SER A 114 -21.68 35.85 -17.13
N TRP A 115 -21.12 36.43 -16.06
CA TRP A 115 -19.79 36.09 -15.51
C TRP A 115 -19.85 35.11 -14.33
N GLN A 116 -20.94 34.35 -14.19
CA GLN A 116 -21.20 33.48 -13.04
C GLN A 116 -22.04 32.25 -13.42
N THR A 117 -21.48 31.06 -13.20
CA THR A 117 -22.21 29.79 -13.28
C THR A 117 -22.93 29.51 -11.96
N ARG A 118 -24.13 28.92 -12.04
CA ARG A 118 -24.96 28.55 -10.88
C ARG A 118 -25.40 27.09 -10.98
N VAL A 119 -24.82 26.24 -10.13
CA VAL A 119 -25.28 24.86 -9.90
C VAL A 119 -26.41 24.89 -8.87
N THR A 120 -27.53 24.22 -9.15
CA THR A 120 -28.72 24.22 -8.28
C THR A 120 -29.08 22.82 -7.85
N PHE A 121 -29.10 22.59 -6.54
CA PHE A 121 -29.58 21.34 -5.92
C PHE A 121 -31.02 21.55 -5.45
N PRO A 122 -32.03 20.93 -6.10
CA PRO A 122 -33.42 21.02 -5.69
C PRO A 122 -33.74 20.13 -4.48
N ASN A 123 -34.88 20.38 -3.84
CA ASN A 123 -35.45 19.60 -2.74
C ASN A 123 -34.53 19.51 -1.50
N VAL A 124 -33.83 20.59 -1.18
CA VAL A 124 -32.91 20.68 -0.02
C VAL A 124 -33.62 21.44 1.11
N SER A 125 -34.30 20.71 1.98
CA SER A 125 -35.06 21.28 3.09
C SER A 125 -34.20 21.38 4.35
N LEU A 126 -33.82 22.60 4.73
CA LEU A 126 -32.98 22.89 5.90
C LEU A 126 -33.68 23.75 6.96
N SER A 127 -34.90 24.22 6.68
CA SER A 127 -35.66 25.16 7.52
C SER A 127 -36.60 24.47 8.50
N ASP A 128 -36.21 23.30 9.02
CA ASP A 128 -36.95 22.55 10.06
C ASP A 128 -36.54 22.97 11.50
N ASN A 129 -35.68 24.00 11.61
CA ASN A 129 -35.12 24.51 12.86
C ASN A 129 -34.26 23.46 13.62
N GLN A 130 -33.73 22.46 12.93
CA GLN A 130 -32.74 21.49 13.40
C GLN A 130 -31.34 21.82 12.87
N TRP A 131 -30.33 21.16 13.43
CA TRP A 131 -28.99 21.17 12.86
C TRP A 131 -28.91 20.22 11.67
N HIS A 132 -28.21 20.67 10.63
CA HIS A 132 -27.87 19.89 9.45
C HIS A 132 -26.38 20.04 9.12
N THR A 133 -25.79 18.96 8.60
CA THR A 133 -24.44 18.97 8.05
C THR A 133 -24.48 18.71 6.54
N LEU A 134 -23.97 19.67 5.77
CA LEU A 134 -23.88 19.66 4.32
C LEU A 134 -22.46 19.35 3.88
N ILE A 135 -22.31 18.52 2.86
CA ILE A 135 -21.04 18.21 2.22
C ILE A 135 -21.24 18.43 0.72
N LEU A 136 -20.61 19.47 0.18
CA LEU A 136 -20.58 19.75 -1.25
C LEU A 136 -19.22 19.32 -1.79
N ALA A 137 -19.16 18.23 -2.55
CA ALA A 137 -17.98 17.77 -3.25
C ALA A 137 -17.99 18.24 -4.71
N VAL A 138 -16.84 18.71 -5.20
CA VAL A 138 -16.65 19.22 -6.56
C VAL A 138 -15.42 18.55 -7.17
N SER A 139 -15.60 17.94 -8.35
CA SER A 139 -14.51 17.41 -9.18
C SER A 139 -14.88 17.60 -10.65
N GLY A 140 -14.13 18.48 -11.33
CA GLY A 140 -14.37 18.83 -12.73
C GLY A 140 -15.80 19.31 -13.02
N GLN A 141 -16.55 18.53 -13.80
CA GLN A 141 -17.94 18.80 -14.19
C GLN A 141 -18.97 18.27 -13.18
N SER A 142 -18.54 17.47 -12.20
CA SER A 142 -19.41 16.78 -11.24
C SER A 142 -19.50 17.53 -9.91
N PHE A 143 -20.72 17.78 -9.47
CA PHE A 143 -21.04 18.45 -8.21
C PHE A 143 -21.98 17.56 -7.40
N SER A 144 -21.53 17.10 -6.24
CA SER A 144 -22.30 16.22 -5.36
C SER A 144 -22.64 16.92 -4.06
N LEU A 145 -23.91 16.91 -3.66
CA LEU A 145 -24.37 17.44 -2.38
C LEU A 145 -24.94 16.33 -1.50
N THR A 146 -24.29 16.09 -0.37
CA THR A 146 -24.76 15.18 0.69
C THR A 146 -25.27 16.00 1.88
N VAL A 147 -26.44 15.65 2.41
CA VAL A 147 -27.06 16.30 3.59
C VAL A 147 -27.28 15.26 4.67
N ASP A 148 -26.74 15.46 5.86
CA ASP A 148 -26.86 14.54 7.00
C ASP A 148 -26.51 13.08 6.65
N CYS A 149 -25.55 12.89 5.74
CA CYS A 149 -25.12 11.58 5.26
C CYS A 149 -26.22 10.75 4.58
N SER A 150 -27.23 11.43 4.02
CA SER A 150 -28.20 10.82 3.11
C SER A 150 -27.57 10.46 1.75
N ILE A 151 -28.36 9.86 0.88
CA ILE A 151 -27.97 9.63 -0.53
C ILE A 151 -27.53 10.97 -1.16
N PRO A 152 -26.34 11.05 -1.78
CA PRO A 152 -25.86 12.26 -2.42
C PRO A 152 -26.74 12.69 -3.60
N LYS A 153 -26.81 14.01 -3.84
CA LYS A 153 -27.47 14.59 -5.01
C LYS A 153 -26.40 15.07 -5.98
N ASP A 154 -26.25 14.35 -7.08
CA ASP A 154 -25.25 14.66 -8.10
C ASP A 154 -25.85 15.56 -9.20
N VAL A 155 -25.07 16.56 -9.61
CA VAL A 155 -25.38 17.45 -10.73
C VAL A 155 -24.13 17.54 -11.60
N VAL A 156 -24.28 17.16 -12.87
CA VAL A 156 -23.24 17.35 -13.89
C VAL A 156 -23.58 18.61 -14.68
N VAL A 157 -22.61 19.49 -14.86
CA VAL A 157 -22.75 20.73 -15.63
C VAL A 157 -21.80 20.75 -16.81
N GLU A 158 -22.20 21.40 -17.90
CA GLU A 158 -21.37 21.51 -19.12
C GLU A 158 -20.05 22.24 -18.86
N MET A 159 -20.09 23.30 -18.03
CA MET A 159 -18.91 24.07 -17.66
C MET A 159 -18.33 23.62 -16.32
N PRO A 160 -17.14 22.99 -16.30
CA PRO A 160 -16.50 22.56 -15.06
C PRO A 160 -16.11 23.73 -14.16
N PHE A 161 -15.84 23.44 -12.89
CA PHE A 161 -15.20 24.40 -12.01
C PHE A 161 -13.82 24.81 -12.57
N PRO A 162 -13.42 26.09 -12.58
CA PRO A 162 -12.18 26.50 -13.23
C PRO A 162 -10.93 25.99 -12.50
N ALA A 163 -10.09 25.24 -13.21
CA ALA A 163 -8.82 24.68 -12.72
C ALA A 163 -7.81 25.73 -12.18
N SER A 164 -7.96 26.99 -12.57
CA SER A 164 -7.03 28.07 -12.24
C SER A 164 -7.70 29.32 -11.64
N LEU A 165 -8.83 29.16 -10.94
CA LEU A 165 -9.54 30.29 -10.35
C LEU A 165 -8.62 31.08 -9.39
N SER A 166 -8.24 32.30 -9.78
CA SER A 166 -7.37 33.16 -8.97
C SER A 166 -8.15 33.76 -7.81
N VAL A 167 -7.56 33.67 -6.62
CA VAL A 167 -8.08 34.30 -5.38
C VAL A 167 -7.23 35.48 -4.94
N ARG A 168 -6.31 35.93 -5.81
CA ARG A 168 -5.50 37.13 -5.57
C ARG A 168 -6.39 38.36 -5.42
N ARG A 169 -6.17 39.15 -4.38
CA ARG A 169 -7.02 40.33 -4.02
C ARG A 169 -8.51 39.96 -3.87
N ALA A 170 -8.78 38.77 -3.33
CA ALA A 170 -10.12 38.35 -2.95
C ALA A 170 -10.25 38.26 -1.42
N SER A 171 -11.47 38.43 -0.92
CA SER A 171 -11.81 38.28 0.49
C SER A 171 -13.02 37.38 0.67
N PHE A 172 -12.98 36.56 1.71
CA PHE A 172 -14.14 35.80 2.18
C PHE A 172 -15.08 36.72 2.97
N TYR A 173 -16.38 36.48 2.86
CA TYR A 173 -17.44 37.11 3.65
C TYR A 173 -18.40 36.03 4.14
N LEU A 174 -18.55 35.92 5.46
CA LEU A 174 -19.41 34.93 6.09
C LEU A 174 -20.83 35.43 6.24
N GLY A 175 -21.79 34.60 5.85
CA GLY A 175 -23.21 34.90 5.95
C GLY A 175 -23.68 36.03 5.04
N ASN A 176 -22.85 36.58 4.14
CA ASN A 176 -23.22 37.75 3.34
C ASN A 176 -22.36 37.93 2.08
N ARG A 177 -22.68 38.95 1.27
CA ARG A 177 -21.96 39.34 0.04
C ARG A 177 -21.54 40.82 0.03
N ARG A 178 -20.92 41.30 1.12
CA ARG A 178 -20.59 42.73 1.38
C ARG A 178 -21.79 43.68 1.49
N ARG A 179 -23.02 43.16 1.57
CA ARG A 179 -24.27 43.93 1.67
C ARG A 179 -25.23 43.25 2.64
N ARG A 180 -26.16 44.02 3.23
CA ARG A 180 -27.18 43.50 4.17
C ARG A 180 -28.23 42.62 3.49
N LYS A 181 -28.49 42.83 2.19
CA LYS A 181 -29.47 42.05 1.43
C LYS A 181 -28.94 40.62 1.20
N GLY A 182 -29.69 39.64 1.71
CA GLY A 182 -29.37 38.21 1.61
C GLY A 182 -28.38 37.72 2.67
N MET A 183 -28.37 38.36 3.83
CA MET A 183 -27.60 37.91 4.98
C MET A 183 -28.19 36.62 5.57
N PHE A 184 -27.34 35.66 5.95
CA PHE A 184 -27.74 34.43 6.63
C PHE A 184 -28.27 34.72 8.04
N THR A 185 -29.45 34.21 8.35
CA THR A 185 -30.15 34.48 9.61
C THR A 185 -30.09 33.33 10.62
N GLY A 186 -29.60 32.16 10.20
CA GLY A 186 -29.45 30.97 11.02
C GLY A 186 -28.24 30.98 11.96
N LEU A 187 -27.93 29.80 12.48
CA LEU A 187 -26.69 29.53 13.24
C LEU A 187 -25.71 28.76 12.37
N LEU A 188 -24.43 29.11 12.46
CA LEU A 188 -23.33 28.43 11.77
C LEU A 188 -22.37 27.85 12.79
N ARG A 189 -22.15 26.54 12.76
CA ARG A 189 -21.20 25.84 13.64
C ARG A 189 -19.89 25.50 12.94
N GLN A 190 -19.96 25.17 11.65
CA GLN A 190 -18.83 24.70 10.87
C GLN A 190 -18.92 25.27 9.45
N LEU A 191 -17.80 25.74 8.92
CA LEU A 191 -17.60 26.06 7.51
C LEU A 191 -16.13 25.78 7.14
N VAL A 192 -15.90 24.69 6.44
CA VAL A 192 -14.56 24.16 6.17
C VAL A 192 -14.40 23.88 4.68
N LEU A 193 -13.25 24.24 4.12
CA LEU A 193 -12.83 23.86 2.78
C LEU A 193 -11.78 22.75 2.89
N LEU A 194 -12.03 21.61 2.24
CA LEU A 194 -11.10 20.49 2.17
C LEU A 194 -10.65 20.30 0.71
N PRO A 195 -9.40 20.64 0.35
CA PRO A 195 -8.89 20.41 -1.00
C PRO A 195 -8.76 18.91 -1.33
N GLY A 196 -8.99 18.55 -2.61
CA GLY A 196 -8.64 17.26 -3.23
C GLY A 196 -9.41 16.02 -2.76
N ALA A 197 -10.49 16.16 -1.99
CA ALA A 197 -11.19 15.01 -1.44
C ALA A 197 -12.70 15.22 -1.36
N ASP A 198 -13.46 14.15 -1.65
CA ASP A 198 -14.83 14.01 -1.14
C ASP A 198 -14.75 13.79 0.38
N ALA A 199 -15.31 14.73 1.16
CA ALA A 199 -15.31 14.65 2.62
C ALA A 199 -16.39 13.70 3.17
N THR A 200 -17.28 13.17 2.33
CA THR A 200 -18.38 12.27 2.73
C THR A 200 -17.88 11.07 3.53
N PRO A 201 -16.85 10.31 3.10
CA PRO A 201 -16.35 9.17 3.87
C PRO A 201 -15.68 9.55 5.19
N ARG A 202 -15.28 10.82 5.40
CA ARG A 202 -14.68 11.31 6.65
C ARG A 202 -15.74 11.77 7.65
N ILE A 203 -16.79 12.44 7.16
CA ILE A 203 -17.88 12.96 7.99
C ILE A 203 -18.91 11.88 8.32
N CYS A 204 -19.24 11.01 7.37
CA CYS A 204 -20.34 10.04 7.50
C CYS A 204 -20.00 8.77 8.26
N ARG A 205 -18.98 8.81 9.12
CA ARG A 205 -18.62 7.73 10.07
C ARG A 205 -19.21 7.95 11.47
N THR A 206 -19.71 9.15 11.76
CA THR A 206 -20.19 9.53 13.11
C THR A 206 -21.66 9.17 13.31
N VAL A 207 -22.04 8.65 14.49
CA VAL A 207 -23.43 8.23 14.77
C VAL A 207 -24.44 9.39 14.77
N ASN A 208 -24.00 10.63 15.01
CA ASN A 208 -24.84 11.83 15.00
C ASN A 208 -24.52 12.74 13.81
N PHE A 209 -25.02 12.38 12.63
CA PHE A 209 -24.72 13.05 11.36
C PHE A 209 -25.15 14.52 11.30
N LYS A 210 -26.19 14.90 12.04
CA LYS A 210 -26.75 16.27 12.03
C LYS A 210 -25.79 17.33 12.52
N VAL A 211 -24.84 16.96 13.39
CA VAL A 211 -23.85 17.87 13.99
C VAL A 211 -22.42 17.34 13.83
N ALA A 212 -22.18 16.55 12.78
CA ALA A 212 -20.87 15.99 12.51
C ALA A 212 -19.83 17.08 12.20
N THR A 213 -18.67 17.01 12.85
CA THR A 213 -17.63 18.05 12.77
C THR A 213 -16.30 17.50 12.29
N LEU A 214 -15.72 18.15 11.28
CA LEU A 214 -14.34 18.04 10.84
C LEU A 214 -13.43 19.06 11.55
N SER A 215 -13.86 20.32 11.64
CA SER A 215 -13.18 21.40 12.38
C SER A 215 -14.20 22.44 12.83
N VAL A 216 -14.09 22.88 14.07
CA VAL A 216 -14.90 23.97 14.63
C VAL A 216 -14.03 24.95 15.42
N PRO A 217 -14.36 26.25 15.41
CA PRO A 217 -13.72 27.25 16.23
C PRO A 217 -13.71 26.87 17.72
N THR A 218 -12.59 27.12 18.41
CA THR A 218 -12.38 26.75 19.82
C THR A 218 -13.48 27.23 20.75
N VAL A 219 -14.02 28.44 20.53
CA VAL A 219 -15.13 28.99 21.32
C VAL A 219 -16.44 28.20 21.19
N LEU A 220 -16.58 27.34 20.17
CA LEU A 220 -17.74 26.46 19.95
C LEU A 220 -17.50 25.01 20.43
N GLN A 221 -16.30 24.66 20.93
CA GLN A 221 -15.94 23.33 21.46
C GLN A 221 -16.50 23.11 22.86
N ASP A 222 -17.37 22.12 23.05
CA ASP A 222 -18.17 21.95 24.28
C ASP A 222 -17.35 21.98 25.59
N VAL A 223 -17.70 22.88 26.53
CA VAL A 223 -16.95 23.13 27.79
C VAL A 223 -17.52 22.27 28.93
N PRO A 224 -16.71 21.62 29.80
CA PRO A 224 -17.21 20.92 30.98
C PRO A 224 -17.53 21.87 32.16
N ALA A 225 -18.49 21.50 33.01
CA ALA A 225 -18.83 22.22 34.24
C ALA A 225 -17.65 22.27 35.24
N LYS A 226 -17.55 23.38 36.00
CA LYS A 226 -16.47 23.76 36.93
C LYS A 226 -16.16 22.73 38.06
N PRO A 227 -14.94 22.77 38.65
CA PRO A 227 -14.41 21.74 39.54
C PRO A 227 -14.75 22.01 41.02
N VAL A 228 -15.04 20.95 41.78
CA VAL A 228 -14.93 20.95 43.25
C VAL A 228 -13.56 20.39 43.59
N SER A 229 -12.76 21.15 44.33
CA SER A 229 -11.40 20.79 44.72
C SER A 229 -11.39 19.72 45.80
N ASN A 230 -10.36 18.89 45.74
CA ASN A 230 -9.92 17.87 46.71
C ASN A 230 -10.66 16.53 46.62
N GLU A 231 -10.44 15.82 45.52
CA GLU A 231 -10.14 14.39 45.55
C GLU A 231 -9.30 14.05 44.31
N VAL A 232 -8.31 13.17 44.51
CA VAL A 232 -7.40 12.66 43.49
C VAL A 232 -8.19 12.22 42.24
N LEU A 233 -7.79 12.75 41.09
CA LEU A 233 -8.32 12.52 39.73
C LEU A 233 -9.15 11.22 39.57
N LYS A 234 -10.48 11.35 39.67
CA LYS A 234 -11.44 10.41 39.09
C LYS A 234 -12.11 11.07 37.89
N TYR A 235 -11.87 10.50 36.70
CA TYR A 235 -12.53 10.91 35.46
C TYR A 235 -13.96 10.34 35.41
N PRO A 236 -15.01 11.09 35.01
CA PRO A 236 -16.38 10.58 34.92
C PRO A 236 -16.70 9.84 33.61
N TYR A 237 -15.69 9.36 32.89
CA TYR A 237 -15.84 8.45 31.76
C TYR A 237 -14.87 7.29 31.94
N GLU A 238 -15.06 6.51 33.00
CA GLU A 238 -14.71 5.10 32.91
C GLU A 238 -15.74 4.46 31.96
N THR A 239 -15.50 4.55 30.65
CA THR A 239 -15.57 3.29 29.92
C THR A 239 -14.44 2.47 30.52
N ASP A 240 -14.73 1.25 30.97
CA ASP A 240 -13.70 0.28 31.37
C ASP A 240 -12.82 0.00 30.15
N MET A 241 -11.92 0.93 29.82
CA MET A 241 -10.96 0.82 28.75
C MET A 241 -9.86 -0.07 29.28
N LYS A 242 -10.13 -1.38 29.27
CA LYS A 242 -9.15 -2.40 29.59
C LYS A 242 -8.11 -2.42 28.48
N VAL A 243 -7.02 -1.68 28.72
CA VAL A 243 -5.81 -1.79 27.93
C VAL A 243 -5.03 -2.96 28.49
N THR A 244 -4.96 -4.04 27.71
CA THR A 244 -4.09 -5.16 28.06
C THR A 244 -2.66 -4.79 27.70
N LEU A 245 -1.73 -4.91 28.67
CA LEU A 245 -0.29 -4.67 28.48
C LEU A 245 0.44 -6.02 28.36
N GLY A 246 1.38 -6.13 27.43
CA GLY A 246 2.25 -7.31 27.29
C GLY A 246 2.03 -8.11 26.00
N ALA A 247 2.28 -9.41 26.05
CA ALA A 247 2.26 -10.30 24.87
C ALA A 247 0.88 -10.31 24.17
N ARG A 248 0.89 -10.39 22.83
CA ARG A 248 -0.30 -10.25 21.97
C ARG A 248 -1.47 -11.12 22.46
N PRO A 249 -2.56 -10.53 23.01
CA PRO A 249 -3.73 -11.27 23.46
C PRO A 249 -4.54 -11.79 22.27
N ARG A 250 -5.42 -12.77 22.49
CA ARG A 250 -6.35 -13.23 21.44
C ARG A 250 -7.44 -12.19 21.24
N CYS A 251 -7.74 -11.84 19.99
CA CYS A 251 -8.90 -11.00 19.66
C CYS A 251 -10.05 -11.92 19.24
N THR A 252 -11.04 -12.08 20.11
CA THR A 252 -12.28 -12.77 19.79
C THR A 252 -13.47 -11.84 20.03
N LYS A 253 -14.70 -12.34 19.86
CA LYS A 253 -15.91 -11.57 20.16
C LYS A 253 -15.96 -11.07 21.61
N GLN A 254 -15.25 -11.73 22.54
CA GLN A 254 -15.18 -11.32 23.95
C GLN A 254 -14.29 -10.09 24.16
N GLU A 255 -13.18 -9.99 23.42
CA GLU A 255 -12.27 -8.85 23.46
C GLU A 255 -12.64 -7.76 22.45
N LYS A 256 -13.77 -7.90 21.74
CA LYS A 256 -14.24 -6.89 20.79
C LYS A 256 -14.35 -5.52 21.47
N ALA A 257 -13.81 -4.51 20.82
CA ALA A 257 -13.69 -3.14 21.31
C ALA A 257 -12.74 -2.94 22.51
N GLN A 258 -11.94 -3.95 22.88
CA GLN A 258 -10.83 -3.76 23.81
C GLN A 258 -9.59 -3.25 23.08
N PHE A 259 -8.70 -2.63 23.85
CA PHE A 259 -7.43 -2.14 23.37
C PHE A 259 -6.28 -3.01 23.88
N TRP A 260 -5.32 -3.27 23.00
CA TRP A 260 -4.04 -3.85 23.35
C TRP A 260 -2.98 -2.82 23.04
N PHE A 261 -2.19 -2.46 24.05
CA PHE A 261 -1.05 -1.58 23.86
C PHE A 261 0.22 -2.42 23.87
N ASN A 262 0.87 -2.49 22.71
CA ASN A 262 2.18 -3.10 22.60
C ASN A 262 3.25 -2.09 23.02
N ALA A 263 3.70 -2.19 24.27
CA ALA A 263 4.71 -1.30 24.82
C ALA A 263 6.07 -1.37 24.08
N SER A 264 6.41 -2.49 23.44
CA SER A 264 7.68 -2.62 22.70
C SER A 264 7.62 -1.93 21.34
N GLN A 265 6.48 -2.01 20.64
CA GLN A 265 6.27 -1.39 19.33
C GLN A 265 5.65 0.01 19.41
N ARG A 266 5.36 0.50 20.63
CA ARG A 266 4.60 1.74 20.88
C ARG A 266 3.29 1.81 20.06
N GLY A 267 2.70 0.63 19.82
CA GLY A 267 1.53 0.44 18.97
C GLY A 267 0.26 0.26 19.80
N LEU A 268 -0.80 0.99 19.48
CA LEU A 268 -2.12 0.82 20.06
C LEU A 268 -3.02 0.09 19.06
N TYR A 269 -3.59 -1.06 19.47
CA TYR A 269 -4.43 -1.87 18.62
C TYR A 269 -5.83 -2.02 19.22
N LEU A 270 -6.87 -2.04 18.39
CA LEU A 270 -8.27 -2.25 18.74
C LEU A 270 -8.75 -3.61 18.22
N CYS A 271 -9.30 -4.44 19.09
CA CYS A 271 -9.87 -5.72 18.66
C CYS A 271 -11.24 -5.49 17.99
N ASN A 272 -11.38 -5.87 16.72
CA ASN A 272 -12.66 -5.75 16.00
C ASN A 272 -13.61 -6.94 16.24
N GLY A 273 -13.19 -7.92 17.05
CA GLY A 273 -13.92 -9.17 17.35
C GLY A 273 -13.37 -10.41 16.63
N SER A 274 -12.42 -10.24 15.71
CA SER A 274 -11.70 -11.33 15.04
C SER A 274 -10.20 -11.05 14.88
N ALA A 275 -9.79 -9.79 14.78
CA ALA A 275 -8.40 -9.37 14.67
C ALA A 275 -8.12 -8.04 15.40
N TRP A 276 -6.87 -7.86 15.79
CA TRP A 276 -6.36 -6.59 16.33
C TRP A 276 -6.04 -5.65 15.16
N VAL A 277 -6.65 -4.47 15.16
CA VAL A 277 -6.51 -3.41 14.14
C VAL A 277 -5.65 -2.29 14.70
N SER A 278 -4.57 -1.90 14.01
CA SER A 278 -3.67 -0.82 14.46
C SER A 278 -4.39 0.54 14.43
N MET A 279 -4.34 1.28 15.55
CA MET A 279 -4.98 2.58 15.75
C MET A 279 -3.96 3.72 15.84
N LEU A 280 -2.75 3.43 16.30
CA LEU A 280 -1.66 4.37 16.46
C LEU A 280 -0.36 3.56 16.47
N GLU A 281 0.51 3.83 15.49
CA GLU A 281 1.81 3.19 15.38
C GLU A 281 2.82 4.28 15.01
N VAL A 282 4.05 4.19 15.55
CA VAL A 282 5.15 5.01 15.03
C VAL A 282 5.33 4.58 13.59
N LYS A 283 4.97 5.45 12.64
CA LYS A 283 5.12 5.16 11.21
C LYS A 283 6.59 5.24 10.86
N HIS A 284 7.26 4.11 11.03
CA HIS A 284 8.63 3.91 10.62
C HIS A 284 8.74 4.16 9.12
N LYS A 285 9.54 5.15 8.73
CA LYS A 285 9.90 5.38 7.33
C LYS A 285 11.31 4.90 7.09
N LEU A 286 11.55 4.24 5.95
CA LEU A 286 12.91 3.92 5.53
C LEU A 286 13.67 5.22 5.27
N ASP A 287 14.74 5.43 6.02
CA ASP A 287 15.65 6.57 5.85
C ASP A 287 16.79 6.16 4.90
N TYR A 288 17.61 5.21 5.35
CA TYR A 288 18.70 4.64 4.57
C TYR A 288 18.92 3.16 4.88
N VAL A 289 19.71 2.53 4.03
CA VAL A 289 20.15 1.14 4.17
C VAL A 289 21.63 1.16 4.53
N GLU A 290 22.01 0.46 5.60
CA GLU A 290 23.41 0.34 6.02
C GLU A 290 23.92 -1.08 5.86
N GLU A 291 25.19 -1.25 5.47
CA GLU A 291 25.85 -2.55 5.56
C GLU A 291 25.93 -2.98 7.03
N TYR A 292 25.50 -4.19 7.33
CA TYR A 292 25.37 -4.69 8.69
C TYR A 292 26.30 -5.88 8.96
N GLN A 293 26.35 -6.85 8.05
CA GLN A 293 27.22 -8.00 8.18
C GLN A 293 27.72 -8.48 6.83
N ASN A 294 29.02 -8.74 6.76
CA ASN A 294 29.63 -9.57 5.72
C ASN A 294 29.47 -11.05 6.09
N LEU A 295 28.71 -11.79 5.27
CA LEU A 295 28.47 -13.21 5.41
C LEU A 295 29.41 -13.98 4.49
N VAL A 296 30.53 -14.46 5.04
CA VAL A 296 31.48 -15.30 4.28
C VAL A 296 30.82 -16.63 3.99
N THR A 297 30.76 -17.01 2.71
CA THR A 297 30.13 -18.24 2.24
C THR A 297 31.16 -19.25 1.74
N ASN A 298 30.75 -20.51 1.57
CA ASN A 298 31.67 -21.58 1.14
C ASN A 298 32.20 -21.36 -0.29
N SER A 299 31.40 -20.71 -1.15
CA SER A 299 31.73 -20.31 -2.52
C SER A 299 30.71 -19.26 -2.98
N GLU A 300 30.75 -18.86 -4.25
CA GLU A 300 29.70 -18.03 -4.85
C GLU A 300 28.31 -18.63 -4.56
N THR A 301 27.38 -17.75 -4.24
CA THR A 301 26.04 -18.07 -3.75
C THR A 301 25.02 -17.73 -4.81
N MET A 302 24.24 -18.73 -5.21
CA MET A 302 23.30 -18.63 -6.32
C MET A 302 21.87 -18.30 -5.89
N GLY A 303 21.57 -18.55 -4.63
CA GLY A 303 20.30 -18.28 -3.98
C GLY A 303 20.47 -18.41 -2.47
N ILE A 304 19.56 -17.82 -1.71
CA ILE A 304 19.50 -17.79 -0.26
C ILE A 304 18.04 -18.06 0.11
N GLU A 305 17.82 -18.74 1.22
CA GLU A 305 16.48 -18.89 1.78
C GLU A 305 16.57 -18.57 3.27
N VAL A 306 15.80 -17.58 3.75
CA VAL A 306 15.76 -17.20 5.16
C VAL A 306 14.52 -17.76 5.85
N PHE A 307 14.71 -18.57 6.90
CA PHE A 307 13.62 -19.29 7.54
C PHE A 307 13.75 -19.38 9.06
N THR A 308 12.62 -19.57 9.73
CA THR A 308 12.56 -19.71 11.20
C THR A 308 12.20 -21.12 11.62
N ILE A 309 13.04 -21.72 12.46
CA ILE A 309 12.74 -23.00 13.12
C ILE A 309 12.17 -22.71 14.52
N PRO A 310 10.95 -23.19 14.84
CA PRO A 310 10.34 -22.99 16.16
C PRO A 310 11.28 -23.42 17.30
N LYS A 311 11.45 -22.53 18.28
CA LYS A 311 12.34 -22.67 19.46
C LYS A 311 13.85 -22.64 19.18
N MET A 312 14.28 -22.66 17.92
CA MET A 312 15.70 -22.58 17.55
C MET A 312 16.09 -21.19 17.05
N GLY A 313 15.14 -20.46 16.45
CA GLY A 313 15.34 -19.11 15.95
C GLY A 313 15.44 -19.05 14.43
N LEU A 314 16.04 -17.97 13.94
CA LEU A 314 16.20 -17.64 12.53
C LEU A 314 17.44 -18.32 11.94
N PHE A 315 17.34 -18.77 10.70
CA PHE A 315 18.38 -19.41 9.90
C PHE A 315 18.38 -18.86 8.49
N ALA A 316 19.50 -19.02 7.79
CA ALA A 316 19.62 -18.79 6.37
C ALA A 316 20.34 -19.99 5.73
N ALA A 317 19.87 -20.48 4.59
CA ALA A 317 20.59 -21.46 3.78
C ALA A 317 21.13 -20.78 2.52
N THR A 318 22.40 -20.99 2.19
CA THR A 318 23.03 -20.44 0.99
C THR A 318 23.25 -21.55 -0.03
N ALA A 319 22.72 -21.38 -1.24
CA ALA A 319 22.91 -22.29 -2.37
C ALA A 319 24.31 -22.05 -2.98
N ASN A 320 25.31 -22.80 -2.53
CA ASN A 320 26.69 -22.59 -2.94
C ASN A 320 27.06 -23.40 -4.20
N ARG A 321 27.83 -22.75 -5.07
CA ARG A 321 28.32 -23.29 -6.34
C ARG A 321 29.21 -24.53 -6.19
N ILE A 322 30.15 -24.52 -5.24
CA ILE A 322 31.23 -25.51 -5.15
C ILE A 322 30.94 -26.57 -4.10
N THR A 323 31.27 -27.82 -4.43
CA THR A 323 31.28 -28.96 -3.50
C THR A 323 32.61 -29.70 -3.60
N PRO A 324 33.22 -30.15 -2.48
CA PRO A 324 32.86 -29.91 -1.07
C PRO A 324 33.31 -28.52 -0.54
N PRO A 325 32.74 -28.01 0.58
CA PRO A 325 31.78 -28.66 1.48
C PRO A 325 30.31 -28.59 1.02
N GLY A 326 30.01 -27.85 -0.06
CA GLY A 326 28.66 -27.62 -0.56
C GLY A 326 28.01 -26.41 0.09
N SER A 327 26.69 -26.43 0.15
CA SER A 327 25.87 -25.35 0.71
C SER A 327 26.02 -25.22 2.23
N ALA A 328 25.95 -23.99 2.73
CA ALA A 328 25.99 -23.69 4.16
C ALA A 328 24.61 -23.30 4.69
N ILE A 329 24.36 -23.65 5.94
CA ILE A 329 23.27 -23.15 6.77
C ILE A 329 23.90 -22.32 7.88
N TYR A 330 23.34 -21.14 8.11
CA TYR A 330 23.70 -20.21 9.15
C TYR A 330 22.56 -20.07 10.14
N ARG A 331 22.89 -19.76 11.40
CA ARG A 331 21.92 -19.43 12.45
C ARG A 331 22.12 -18.00 12.89
N TRP A 332 21.04 -17.27 13.08
CA TRP A 332 21.09 -15.95 13.70
C TRP A 332 21.32 -16.08 15.21
N THR A 333 22.45 -15.60 15.70
CA THR A 333 22.83 -15.58 17.12
C THR A 333 23.52 -14.28 17.44
N ASP A 334 23.14 -13.65 18.56
CA ASP A 334 23.76 -12.41 19.06
C ASP A 334 23.84 -11.31 17.97
N GLY A 335 22.72 -11.11 17.27
CA GLY A 335 22.59 -10.07 16.25
C GLY A 335 23.32 -10.35 14.94
N LYS A 336 23.74 -11.58 14.62
CA LYS A 336 24.40 -11.90 13.34
C LYS A 336 24.21 -13.35 12.91
N PHE A 337 24.36 -13.64 11.63
CA PHE A 337 24.42 -15.01 11.11
C PHE A 337 25.78 -15.66 11.41
N VAL A 338 25.77 -16.85 11.99
CA VAL A 338 26.97 -17.68 12.23
C VAL A 338 26.82 -19.04 11.57
N PRO A 339 27.91 -19.64 11.03
CA PRO A 339 27.85 -20.97 10.40
C PRO A 339 27.28 -22.02 11.36
N TYR A 340 26.41 -22.89 10.84
CA TYR A 340 25.67 -23.88 11.63
C TYR A 340 25.83 -25.31 11.10
N GLN A 341 25.65 -25.50 9.80
CA GLN A 341 25.72 -26.81 9.15
C GLN A 341 26.16 -26.65 7.70
N ASN A 342 27.06 -27.53 7.22
CA ASN A 342 27.30 -27.69 5.79
C ASN A 342 26.55 -28.90 5.26
N ILE A 343 26.05 -28.79 4.03
CA ILE A 343 25.29 -29.81 3.32
C ILE A 343 25.92 -30.01 1.95
N PRO A 344 26.35 -31.24 1.59
CA PRO A 344 26.80 -31.55 0.25
C PRO A 344 25.69 -31.30 -0.77
N THR A 345 25.97 -30.44 -1.75
CA THR A 345 25.07 -30.05 -2.84
C THR A 345 25.82 -29.98 -4.15
N TYR A 346 25.15 -30.03 -5.30
CA TYR A 346 25.80 -30.06 -6.62
C TYR A 346 25.41 -28.82 -7.40
N GLN A 347 26.27 -27.79 -7.32
CA GLN A 347 26.01 -26.44 -7.86
C GLN A 347 24.60 -25.96 -7.54
N ALA A 348 24.30 -25.86 -6.23
CA ALA A 348 22.95 -25.51 -5.77
C ALA A 348 22.51 -24.17 -6.36
N GLN A 349 21.25 -24.07 -6.77
CA GLN A 349 20.66 -22.86 -7.38
C GLN A 349 19.76 -22.13 -6.39
N SER A 350 18.84 -22.85 -5.76
CA SER A 350 17.96 -22.31 -4.72
C SER A 350 17.74 -23.32 -3.59
N TRP A 351 17.16 -22.81 -2.51
CA TRP A 351 16.64 -23.57 -1.39
C TRP A 351 15.18 -23.20 -1.19
N LYS A 352 14.33 -24.14 -0.78
CA LYS A 352 12.96 -23.84 -0.34
C LYS A 352 12.67 -24.41 1.03
N TYR A 353 12.32 -23.54 1.97
CA TYR A 353 11.85 -23.96 3.29
C TYR A 353 10.34 -24.19 3.30
N PHE A 354 9.90 -25.28 3.92
CA PHE A 354 8.46 -25.52 4.10
C PHE A 354 8.15 -26.45 5.27
N THR A 355 6.86 -26.47 5.66
CA THR A 355 6.39 -27.33 6.76
C THR A 355 5.14 -28.10 6.37
N ILE A 356 5.03 -29.32 6.88
CA ILE A 356 3.82 -30.16 6.76
C ILE A 356 3.44 -30.61 8.16
N GLY A 357 2.43 -29.94 8.72
CA GLY A 357 2.06 -30.09 10.13
C GLY A 357 3.23 -29.71 11.04
N LYS A 358 3.78 -30.67 11.80
CA LYS A 358 4.92 -30.45 12.71
C LYS A 358 6.28 -30.82 12.10
N LYS A 359 6.29 -31.31 10.85
CA LYS A 359 7.49 -31.71 10.12
C LYS A 359 8.02 -30.48 9.39
N ILE A 360 9.33 -30.28 9.48
CA ILE A 360 10.04 -29.16 8.87
C ILE A 360 10.97 -29.74 7.82
N PHE A 361 10.94 -29.14 6.63
CA PHE A 361 11.69 -29.58 5.47
C PHE A 361 12.45 -28.41 4.86
N LEU A 362 13.45 -28.77 4.06
CA LEU A 362 14.25 -27.86 3.27
C LEU A 362 14.64 -28.59 1.98
N ALA A 363 14.24 -28.08 0.82
CA ALA A 363 14.55 -28.68 -0.48
C ALA A 363 15.66 -27.89 -1.19
N VAL A 364 16.62 -28.56 -1.82
CA VAL A 364 17.67 -27.92 -2.64
C VAL A 364 17.46 -28.22 -4.11
N ALA A 365 17.60 -27.22 -4.97
CA ALA A 365 17.69 -27.38 -6.41
C ALA A 365 19.16 -27.60 -6.81
N ASN A 366 19.51 -28.85 -7.17
CA ASN A 366 20.85 -29.16 -7.67
C ASN A 366 20.88 -29.04 -9.20
N PHE A 367 21.82 -28.25 -9.70
CA PHE A 367 21.97 -28.02 -11.14
C PHE A 367 22.85 -29.05 -11.83
N GLU A 368 23.89 -29.52 -11.15
CA GLU A 368 24.89 -30.41 -11.75
C GLU A 368 24.73 -31.85 -11.28
N GLN A 369 25.37 -32.75 -12.02
CA GLN A 369 25.49 -34.16 -11.67
C GLN A 369 26.37 -34.35 -10.44
N ASN A 370 26.10 -35.42 -9.68
CA ASN A 370 27.06 -35.88 -8.70
C ASN A 370 28.28 -36.56 -9.36
N GLU A 371 29.26 -36.94 -8.56
CA GLU A 371 30.48 -37.65 -8.98
C GLU A 371 30.21 -38.98 -9.73
N ARG A 372 28.98 -39.51 -9.66
CA ARG A 372 28.54 -40.74 -10.33
C ARG A 372 27.70 -40.48 -11.58
N GLY A 373 27.61 -39.23 -12.03
CA GLY A 373 26.82 -38.84 -13.20
C GLY A 373 25.30 -38.86 -12.98
N GLN A 374 24.84 -38.75 -11.73
CA GLN A 374 23.40 -38.77 -11.40
C GLN A 374 22.88 -37.35 -11.16
N GLU A 375 21.80 -36.97 -11.85
CA GLU A 375 21.05 -35.73 -11.61
C GLU A 375 19.89 -35.97 -10.64
N PHE A 376 19.93 -35.28 -9.51
CA PHE A 376 18.86 -35.33 -8.52
C PHE A 376 18.96 -34.17 -7.55
N SER A 377 17.80 -33.76 -7.06
CA SER A 377 17.63 -32.83 -5.96
C SER A 377 17.26 -33.57 -4.68
N VAL A 378 17.38 -32.88 -3.54
CA VAL A 378 17.23 -33.52 -2.23
C VAL A 378 16.31 -32.70 -1.35
N ILE A 379 15.32 -33.38 -0.78
CA ILE A 379 14.52 -32.86 0.33
C ILE A 379 15.18 -33.32 1.62
N TYR A 380 15.48 -32.38 2.49
CA TYR A 380 15.99 -32.59 3.84
C TYR A 380 14.86 -32.40 4.86
N LYS A 381 14.95 -33.11 5.98
CA LYS A 381 14.02 -32.99 7.11
C LYS A 381 14.78 -32.59 8.36
N TRP A 382 14.22 -31.68 9.13
CA TRP A 382 14.78 -31.28 10.42
C TRP A 382 14.70 -32.41 11.44
N SER A 383 15.86 -32.82 11.95
CA SER A 383 15.96 -33.75 13.08
C SER A 383 16.00 -32.98 14.39
N ARG A 384 14.89 -33.01 15.15
CA ARG A 384 14.82 -32.36 16.48
C ARG A 384 15.85 -32.91 17.47
N LYS A 385 16.21 -34.20 17.36
CA LYS A 385 17.21 -34.85 18.23
C LYS A 385 18.63 -34.37 17.92
N LYS A 386 18.97 -34.23 16.63
CA LYS A 386 20.31 -33.80 16.20
C LYS A 386 20.44 -32.28 16.06
N ALA A 387 19.31 -31.56 16.10
CA ALA A 387 19.20 -30.16 15.71
C ALA A 387 19.87 -29.89 14.36
N LYS A 388 19.66 -30.75 13.36
CA LYS A 388 20.27 -30.63 12.03
C LYS A 388 19.30 -31.10 10.96
N PHE A 389 19.44 -30.57 9.75
CA PHE A 389 18.79 -31.11 8.57
C PHE A 389 19.47 -32.42 8.16
N ILE A 390 18.66 -33.44 7.88
CA ILE A 390 19.11 -34.76 7.41
C ILE A 390 18.38 -35.10 6.12
N MET A 391 19.07 -35.77 5.19
CA MET A 391 18.46 -36.22 3.93
C MET A 391 17.18 -37.02 4.23
N TYR A 392 16.10 -36.69 3.51
CA TYR A 392 14.79 -37.32 3.68
C TYR A 392 14.35 -38.04 2.41
N GLN A 393 14.40 -37.37 1.27
CA GLN A 393 13.98 -37.91 -0.01
C GLN A 393 14.90 -37.39 -1.12
N ARG A 394 15.30 -38.27 -2.04
CA ARG A 394 15.95 -37.89 -3.30
C ARG A 394 14.89 -37.87 -4.39
N ILE A 395 14.93 -36.84 -5.22
CA ILE A 395 14.01 -36.67 -6.35
C ILE A 395 14.85 -36.50 -7.60
N THR A 396 14.57 -37.31 -8.63
CA THR A 396 15.18 -37.13 -9.94
C THR A 396 14.73 -35.80 -10.52
N THR A 397 15.68 -34.96 -10.89
CA THR A 397 15.47 -33.62 -11.44
C THR A 397 16.51 -33.38 -12.52
N HIS A 398 16.25 -32.45 -13.43
CA HIS A 398 17.12 -32.18 -14.58
C HIS A 398 17.58 -30.73 -14.55
N SER A 399 18.86 -30.52 -14.20
CA SER A 399 19.42 -29.18 -13.99
C SER A 399 18.50 -28.26 -13.18
N ALA A 400 18.09 -28.70 -11.98
CA ALA A 400 17.06 -28.01 -11.22
C ALA A 400 17.47 -26.57 -10.89
N ARG A 401 16.52 -25.64 -11.04
CA ARG A 401 16.74 -24.21 -10.79
C ARG A 401 16.05 -23.72 -9.53
N ASP A 402 14.80 -24.11 -9.38
CA ASP A 402 13.98 -23.66 -8.27
C ASP A 402 13.01 -24.72 -7.71
N TRP A 403 12.60 -24.51 -6.46
CA TRP A 403 11.56 -25.25 -5.74
C TRP A 403 10.51 -24.30 -5.17
N GLU A 404 9.24 -24.55 -5.45
CA GLU A 404 8.13 -23.80 -4.85
C GLU A 404 7.22 -24.71 -4.02
N ALA A 405 6.83 -24.26 -2.82
CA ALA A 405 6.14 -25.09 -1.83
C ALA A 405 4.83 -24.45 -1.38
N PHE A 406 3.71 -25.12 -1.67
CA PHE A 406 2.39 -24.53 -1.48
C PHE A 406 1.36 -25.54 -0.96
N VAL A 407 0.22 -25.00 -0.51
CA VAL A 407 -0.90 -25.78 0.02
C VAL A 407 -2.18 -25.39 -0.68
N ILE A 408 -2.87 -26.38 -1.25
CA ILE A 408 -4.18 -26.21 -1.89
C ILE A 408 -5.16 -27.15 -1.19
N GLU A 409 -6.28 -26.61 -0.71
CA GLU A 409 -7.35 -27.39 -0.06
C GLU A 409 -6.86 -28.28 1.11
N GLY A 410 -5.82 -27.85 1.82
CA GLY A 410 -5.22 -28.58 2.95
C GLY A 410 -4.21 -29.66 2.56
N GLU A 411 -3.96 -29.84 1.27
CA GLU A 411 -2.96 -30.77 0.75
C GLU A 411 -1.66 -30.03 0.41
N ALA A 412 -0.52 -30.63 0.79
CA ALA A 412 0.78 -30.03 0.57
C ALA A 412 1.35 -30.47 -0.78
N PHE A 413 1.86 -29.50 -1.53
CA PHE A 413 2.49 -29.68 -2.83
C PHE A 413 3.90 -29.09 -2.82
N LEU A 414 4.70 -29.54 -3.77
CA LEU A 414 6.05 -29.06 -4.00
C LEU A 414 6.31 -29.11 -5.51
N ALA A 415 6.63 -27.99 -6.13
CA ALA A 415 6.94 -27.90 -7.55
C ALA A 415 8.45 -27.70 -7.75
N VAL A 416 9.02 -28.34 -8.76
CA VAL A 416 10.41 -28.13 -9.18
C VAL A 416 10.47 -27.58 -10.57
N VAL A 417 11.38 -26.63 -10.80
CA VAL A 417 11.76 -26.19 -12.13
C VAL A 417 12.89 -27.07 -12.66
N ASN A 418 12.66 -27.72 -13.80
CA ASN A 418 13.72 -28.39 -14.55
C ASN A 418 14.16 -27.52 -15.74
N HIS A 419 15.44 -27.16 -15.79
CA HIS A 419 15.96 -26.26 -16.82
C HIS A 419 16.27 -26.97 -18.14
N ARG A 420 16.92 -28.14 -18.08
CA ARG A 420 17.28 -28.92 -19.28
C ARG A 420 17.67 -30.34 -18.93
N GLU A 421 17.52 -31.23 -19.90
CA GLU A 421 18.10 -32.58 -19.89
C GLU A 421 19.09 -32.69 -21.05
N GLY A 422 20.38 -32.83 -20.74
CA GLY A 422 21.45 -32.70 -21.73
C GLY A 422 21.39 -31.33 -22.42
N ASN A 423 21.17 -31.32 -23.75
CA ASN A 423 21.04 -30.09 -24.55
C ASN A 423 19.58 -29.66 -24.80
N ASN A 424 18.59 -30.46 -24.36
CA ASN A 424 17.19 -30.13 -24.56
C ASN A 424 16.68 -29.22 -23.42
N HIS A 425 16.36 -27.97 -23.75
CA HIS A 425 15.79 -27.00 -22.81
C HIS A 425 14.26 -27.05 -22.74
N ASN A 426 13.59 -27.77 -23.65
CA ASN A 426 12.13 -27.89 -23.66
C ASN A 426 11.74 -29.22 -23.01
N ILE A 427 11.62 -29.19 -21.70
CA ILE A 427 11.34 -30.35 -20.86
C ILE A 427 10.25 -30.04 -19.84
N ASP A 428 9.69 -31.10 -19.27
CA ASP A 428 8.67 -30.97 -18.24
C ASP A 428 9.28 -30.58 -16.89
N SER A 429 8.67 -29.58 -16.27
CA SER A 429 8.79 -29.30 -14.84
C SER A 429 7.68 -30.06 -14.08
N VAL A 430 7.91 -30.36 -12.81
CA VAL A 430 7.11 -31.39 -12.10
C VAL A 430 6.53 -30.83 -10.81
N ILE A 431 5.24 -31.10 -10.59
CA ILE A 431 4.52 -30.80 -9.35
C ILE A 431 4.31 -32.13 -8.61
N TYR A 432 4.79 -32.18 -7.38
CA TYR A 432 4.62 -33.31 -6.47
C TYR A 432 3.54 -33.02 -5.43
N ARG A 433 2.82 -34.06 -5.02
CA ARG A 433 1.85 -34.03 -3.93
C ARG A 433 2.36 -34.86 -2.77
N TRP A 434 2.20 -34.36 -1.56
CA TRP A 434 2.54 -35.07 -0.35
C TRP A 434 1.55 -36.20 -0.08
N ASN A 435 2.03 -37.44 -0.01
CA ASN A 435 1.22 -38.57 0.40
C ASN A 435 1.31 -38.75 1.93
N PRO A 436 0.24 -38.52 2.70
CA PRO A 436 0.28 -38.61 4.16
C PRO A 436 0.44 -40.04 4.68
N ARG A 437 0.13 -41.07 3.87
CA ARG A 437 0.24 -42.48 4.27
C ARG A 437 1.68 -42.98 4.16
N THR A 438 2.33 -42.70 3.03
CA THR A 438 3.72 -43.11 2.77
C THR A 438 4.72 -42.10 3.36
N GLY A 439 4.30 -40.84 3.51
CA GLY A 439 5.14 -39.77 4.01
C GLY A 439 6.20 -39.33 2.99
N VAL A 440 5.93 -39.45 1.70
CA VAL A 440 6.83 -39.01 0.63
C VAL A 440 6.07 -38.14 -0.38
N PHE A 441 6.82 -37.34 -1.14
CA PHE A 441 6.30 -36.61 -2.28
C PHE A 441 6.21 -37.53 -3.51
N GLU A 442 5.05 -37.56 -4.15
CA GLU A 442 4.74 -38.37 -5.32
C GLU A 442 4.32 -37.44 -6.47
N THR A 443 4.68 -37.77 -7.71
CA THR A 443 4.35 -36.93 -8.87
C THR A 443 2.83 -36.77 -9.00
N ASN A 444 2.36 -35.53 -9.08
CA ASN A 444 0.96 -35.18 -9.25
C ASN A 444 0.65 -34.71 -10.67
N GLN A 445 1.50 -33.83 -11.21
CA GLN A 445 1.33 -33.23 -12.52
C GLN A 445 2.69 -32.89 -13.13
N THR A 446 2.80 -32.95 -14.45
CA THR A 446 3.92 -32.34 -15.20
C THR A 446 3.41 -31.16 -16.02
N ILE A 447 4.25 -30.14 -16.18
CA ILE A 447 3.97 -28.94 -16.96
C ILE A 447 5.11 -28.75 -17.96
N PRO A 448 4.83 -28.67 -19.27
CA PRO A 448 5.85 -28.36 -20.27
C PRO A 448 6.44 -26.97 -20.03
N THR A 449 7.76 -26.89 -19.92
CA THR A 449 8.50 -25.66 -19.67
C THR A 449 9.69 -25.50 -20.63
N SER A 450 10.18 -24.28 -20.78
CA SER A 450 11.26 -23.96 -21.71
C SER A 450 12.40 -23.25 -20.97
N GLY A 451 13.42 -24.01 -20.61
CA GLY A 451 14.62 -23.50 -19.95
C GLY A 451 14.32 -22.78 -18.65
N ALA A 452 13.23 -23.14 -17.97
CA ALA A 452 12.64 -22.33 -16.91
C ALA A 452 13.60 -22.13 -15.72
N TYR A 453 13.46 -20.99 -15.05
CA TYR A 453 14.29 -20.60 -13.90
C TYR A 453 13.53 -20.61 -12.58
N ASP A 454 12.25 -20.24 -12.59
CA ASP A 454 11.51 -19.94 -11.37
C ASP A 454 10.04 -20.40 -11.43
N TRP A 455 9.51 -20.75 -10.26
CA TRP A 455 8.10 -21.03 -9.97
C TRP A 455 7.62 -20.09 -8.87
N GLU A 456 6.52 -19.37 -9.10
CA GLU A 456 5.92 -18.52 -8.08
C GLU A 456 4.46 -18.90 -7.82
N PHE A 457 4.14 -19.27 -6.57
CA PHE A 457 2.79 -19.66 -6.16
C PHE A 457 2.09 -18.55 -5.39
N PHE A 458 0.86 -18.24 -5.78
CA PHE A 458 0.07 -17.24 -5.09
C PHE A 458 -1.43 -17.55 -5.11
N THR A 459 -2.17 -16.87 -4.24
CA THR A 459 -3.64 -17.03 -4.15
C THR A 459 -4.34 -15.69 -4.28
N ILE A 460 -5.45 -15.67 -5.03
CA ILE A 460 -6.32 -14.50 -5.15
C ILE A 460 -7.74 -14.91 -4.80
N GLY A 461 -8.18 -14.53 -3.60
CA GLY A 461 -9.43 -15.01 -3.02
C GLY A 461 -9.39 -16.54 -2.88
N PRO A 462 -10.36 -17.29 -3.46
CA PRO A 462 -10.37 -18.75 -3.41
C PRO A 462 -9.50 -19.41 -4.50
N TYR A 463 -8.94 -18.65 -5.44
CA TYR A 463 -8.23 -19.18 -6.59
C TYR A 463 -6.74 -19.30 -6.29
N SER A 464 -6.15 -20.44 -6.66
CA SER A 464 -4.71 -20.70 -6.55
C SER A 464 -4.06 -20.62 -7.93
N PHE A 465 -2.93 -19.94 -8.01
CA PHE A 465 -2.18 -19.70 -9.24
C PHE A 465 -0.73 -20.15 -9.07
N LEU A 466 -0.10 -20.47 -10.20
CA LEU A 466 1.31 -20.84 -10.26
C LEU A 466 1.90 -20.23 -11.53
N ALA A 467 2.86 -19.33 -11.41
CA ALA A 467 3.56 -18.70 -12.52
C ALA A 467 4.91 -19.39 -12.77
N VAL A 468 5.30 -19.55 -14.03
CA VAL A 468 6.62 -20.04 -14.42
C VAL A 468 7.39 -19.01 -15.22
N ALA A 469 8.66 -18.80 -14.86
CA ALA A 469 9.58 -17.99 -15.61
C ALA A 469 10.25 -18.85 -16.69
N ASN A 470 9.70 -18.86 -17.91
CA ASN A 470 10.32 -19.52 -19.05
C ASN A 470 11.44 -18.64 -19.61
N THR A 471 12.68 -19.12 -19.52
CA THR A 471 13.86 -18.29 -19.80
C THR A 471 14.43 -18.51 -21.19
N PHE A 472 14.51 -19.75 -21.68
CA PHE A 472 15.24 -20.08 -22.90
C PHE A 472 14.73 -21.37 -23.56
N ASP A 473 14.38 -21.32 -24.84
CA ASP A 473 13.87 -22.48 -25.58
C ASP A 473 14.94 -23.31 -26.32
N GLY A 474 16.22 -22.99 -26.10
CA GLY A 474 17.34 -23.54 -26.88
C GLY A 474 17.79 -22.65 -28.04
N THR A 475 17.00 -21.66 -28.44
CA THR A 475 17.30 -20.74 -29.56
C THR A 475 17.13 -19.26 -29.25
N SER A 476 16.20 -18.89 -28.37
CA SER A 476 15.84 -17.52 -28.02
C SER A 476 15.42 -17.41 -26.54
N THR A 477 15.65 -16.24 -25.94
CA THR A 477 15.12 -15.89 -24.61
C THR A 477 13.84 -15.07 -24.68
N LYS A 478 13.42 -14.68 -25.89
CA LYS A 478 12.16 -13.97 -26.13
C LYS A 478 11.02 -14.98 -26.28
N ILE A 479 10.54 -15.50 -25.17
CA ILE A 479 9.54 -16.56 -25.12
C ILE A 479 8.42 -16.24 -24.13
N TYR A 480 7.32 -17.00 -24.23
CA TYR A 480 6.18 -16.83 -23.33
C TYR A 480 6.43 -17.53 -21.99
N SER A 481 6.36 -16.75 -20.92
CA SER A 481 6.15 -17.24 -19.57
C SER A 481 4.66 -17.43 -19.31
N HIS A 482 4.31 -18.35 -18.42
CA HIS A 482 2.94 -18.81 -18.26
C HIS A 482 2.47 -18.67 -16.82
N ILE A 483 1.22 -18.27 -16.66
CA ILE A 483 0.51 -18.30 -15.38
C ILE A 483 -0.55 -19.39 -15.51
N TYR A 484 -0.61 -20.27 -14.54
CA TYR A 484 -1.59 -21.34 -14.45
C TYR A 484 -2.56 -21.08 -13.30
N ILE A 485 -3.78 -21.58 -13.43
CA ILE A 485 -4.83 -21.55 -12.40
C ILE A 485 -5.20 -22.98 -12.02
N TRP A 486 -5.39 -23.24 -10.72
CA TRP A 486 -5.84 -24.53 -10.22
C TRP A 486 -7.33 -24.73 -10.48
N LEU A 487 -7.68 -25.69 -11.32
CA LEU A 487 -9.06 -26.03 -11.67
C LEU A 487 -9.21 -27.55 -11.77
N SER A 488 -10.23 -28.10 -11.10
CA SER A 488 -10.58 -29.52 -11.18
C SER A 488 -9.43 -30.48 -10.81
N GLY A 489 -8.59 -30.09 -9.85
CA GLY A 489 -7.50 -30.94 -9.34
C GLY A 489 -6.18 -30.87 -10.11
N SER A 490 -6.03 -29.92 -11.04
CA SER A 490 -4.78 -29.67 -11.75
C SER A 490 -4.61 -28.19 -12.13
N PHE A 491 -3.36 -27.79 -12.38
CA PHE A 491 -3.05 -26.47 -12.94
C PHE A 491 -3.33 -26.45 -14.44
N GLN A 492 -4.11 -25.45 -14.87
CA GLN A 492 -4.47 -25.22 -16.27
C GLN A 492 -3.99 -23.85 -16.70
N LEU A 493 -3.61 -23.68 -17.97
CA LEU A 493 -3.08 -22.41 -18.46
C LEU A 493 -4.13 -21.29 -18.29
N PHE A 494 -3.76 -20.23 -17.58
CA PHE A 494 -4.58 -19.05 -17.36
C PHE A 494 -4.18 -17.91 -18.31
N GLN A 495 -2.89 -17.60 -18.39
CA GLN A 495 -2.38 -16.50 -19.20
C GLN A 495 -0.95 -16.76 -19.68
N SER A 496 -0.63 -16.32 -20.89
CA SER A 496 0.73 -16.26 -21.43
C SER A 496 1.21 -14.81 -21.47
N ILE A 497 2.41 -14.54 -21.00
CA ILE A 497 3.05 -13.22 -21.02
C ILE A 497 4.38 -13.35 -21.75
N LEU A 498 4.59 -12.53 -22.79
CA LEU A 498 5.87 -12.48 -23.48
C LEU A 498 6.92 -11.85 -22.58
N THR A 499 7.99 -12.59 -22.31
CA THR A 499 9.09 -12.19 -21.43
C THR A 499 10.44 -12.30 -22.13
N PHE A 500 11.49 -11.77 -21.52
CA PHE A 500 12.84 -11.69 -22.11
C PHE A 500 13.86 -12.27 -21.13
N GLY A 501 14.11 -13.57 -21.25
CA GLY A 501 14.94 -14.31 -20.31
C GLY A 501 14.40 -14.16 -18.89
N ALA A 502 13.11 -14.45 -18.68
CA ALA A 502 12.49 -14.36 -17.36
C ALA A 502 13.28 -15.20 -16.36
N ALA A 503 13.80 -14.56 -15.32
CA ALA A 503 14.60 -15.21 -14.29
C ALA A 503 13.79 -15.47 -13.02
N ASP A 504 12.80 -14.62 -12.74
CA ASP A 504 12.04 -14.62 -11.50
C ASP A 504 10.65 -13.96 -11.71
N TRP A 505 9.67 -14.43 -10.94
CA TRP A 505 8.35 -13.85 -10.76
C TRP A 505 8.11 -13.52 -9.29
N GLU A 506 7.77 -12.27 -9.00
CA GLU A 506 7.46 -11.84 -7.63
C GLU A 506 6.03 -11.35 -7.52
N VAL A 507 5.26 -11.91 -6.59
CA VAL A 507 3.86 -11.53 -6.34
C VAL A 507 3.76 -10.69 -5.08
N PHE A 508 3.12 -9.52 -5.20
CA PHE A 508 2.95 -8.65 -4.06
C PHE A 508 1.62 -7.90 -4.06
N HIS A 509 1.26 -7.45 -2.86
CA HIS A 509 0.00 -6.77 -2.60
C HIS A 509 0.24 -5.37 -2.05
N ILE A 510 -0.48 -4.39 -2.60
CA ILE A 510 -0.52 -3.02 -2.06
C ILE A 510 -1.98 -2.65 -1.81
N GLY A 511 -2.39 -2.75 -0.53
CA GLY A 511 -3.81 -2.71 -0.17
C GLY A 511 -4.55 -3.89 -0.80
N ASP A 512 -5.66 -3.63 -1.49
CA ASP A 512 -6.46 -4.65 -2.17
C ASP A 512 -5.99 -4.95 -3.61
N ARG A 513 -4.92 -4.29 -4.07
CA ARG A 513 -4.37 -4.45 -5.44
C ARG A 513 -3.34 -5.57 -5.45
N VAL A 514 -3.39 -6.41 -6.50
CA VAL A 514 -2.49 -7.54 -6.69
C VAL A 514 -1.58 -7.25 -7.88
N PHE A 515 -0.28 -7.40 -7.68
CA PHE A 515 0.72 -7.20 -8.70
C PHE A 515 1.60 -8.43 -8.86
N LEU A 516 2.21 -8.51 -10.04
CA LEU A 516 3.14 -9.56 -10.43
C LEU A 516 4.29 -8.89 -11.19
N ALA A 517 5.51 -8.96 -10.67
CA ALA A 517 6.72 -8.46 -11.32
C ALA A 517 7.49 -9.60 -11.98
N VAL A 518 8.04 -9.35 -13.18
CA VAL A 518 9.00 -10.26 -13.83
C VAL A 518 10.39 -9.65 -13.85
N ALA A 519 11.39 -10.43 -13.47
CA ALA A 519 12.79 -10.10 -13.68
C ALA A 519 13.20 -10.54 -15.09
N ASN A 520 13.34 -9.59 -16.02
CA ASN A 520 13.84 -9.89 -17.36
C ASN A 520 15.37 -9.78 -17.37
N SER A 521 16.06 -10.91 -17.57
CA SER A 521 17.53 -10.98 -17.43
C SER A 521 18.30 -10.63 -18.69
N HIS A 522 17.81 -10.99 -19.88
CA HIS A 522 18.44 -10.61 -21.15
C HIS A 522 17.57 -10.96 -22.36
N SER A 523 17.74 -10.22 -23.43
CA SER A 523 17.14 -10.47 -24.73
C SER A 523 18.19 -11.06 -25.68
N TYR A 524 18.01 -12.33 -26.04
CA TYR A 524 18.87 -13.07 -26.95
C TYR A 524 18.05 -13.79 -28.02
N ASP A 525 18.51 -13.74 -29.27
CA ASP A 525 17.95 -14.55 -30.37
C ASP A 525 19.07 -14.98 -31.35
N SER A 526 19.27 -16.29 -31.47
CA SER A 526 20.29 -16.86 -32.36
C SER A 526 20.03 -16.60 -33.86
N ARG A 527 18.80 -16.22 -34.23
CA ARG A 527 18.40 -15.94 -35.62
C ARG A 527 18.69 -14.49 -36.04
N MET A 528 19.02 -13.62 -35.08
CA MET A 528 19.28 -12.20 -35.33
C MET A 528 20.77 -11.93 -35.57
N PRO A 529 21.13 -10.97 -36.47
CA PRO A 529 22.51 -10.54 -36.64
C PRO A 529 23.08 -9.89 -35.37
N ALA A 530 24.40 -9.95 -35.20
CA ALA A 530 25.08 -9.35 -34.04
C ALA A 530 24.99 -7.80 -34.03
N PRO A 531 24.88 -7.15 -32.84
CA PRO A 531 24.78 -7.77 -31.52
C PRO A 531 23.37 -8.33 -31.27
N SER A 532 23.30 -9.61 -30.93
CA SER A 532 22.04 -10.34 -30.73
C SER A 532 21.71 -10.54 -29.25
N ASN A 533 22.46 -9.92 -28.33
CA ASN A 533 22.33 -10.14 -26.89
C ASN A 533 22.36 -8.81 -26.12
N PHE A 534 21.30 -8.53 -25.36
CA PHE A 534 21.10 -7.27 -24.63
C PHE A 534 20.76 -7.52 -23.16
N TYR A 535 21.50 -6.90 -22.25
CA TYR A 535 21.34 -7.07 -20.79
C TYR A 535 20.68 -5.86 -20.10
N ALA A 536 20.75 -4.68 -20.71
CA ALA A 536 19.97 -3.51 -20.31
C ALA A 536 18.58 -3.61 -20.95
N ILE A 537 17.61 -4.09 -20.19
CA ILE A 537 16.24 -4.34 -20.67
C ILE A 537 15.22 -4.02 -19.58
N ASN A 538 13.98 -3.77 -20.02
CA ASN A 538 12.90 -3.50 -19.07
C ASN A 538 12.44 -4.80 -18.39
N SER A 539 12.46 -4.79 -17.07
CA SER A 539 11.63 -5.67 -16.24
C SER A 539 10.24 -5.05 -16.12
N SER A 540 9.21 -5.88 -16.00
CA SER A 540 7.81 -5.43 -16.12
C SER A 540 7.02 -5.79 -14.88
N ILE A 541 6.19 -4.86 -14.42
CA ILE A 541 5.21 -5.06 -13.36
C ILE A 541 3.83 -5.12 -14.02
N TYR A 542 3.04 -6.11 -13.64
CA TYR A 542 1.67 -6.31 -14.08
C TYR A 542 0.72 -6.15 -12.90
N GLU A 543 -0.48 -5.62 -13.14
CA GLU A 543 -1.55 -5.52 -12.17
C GLU A 543 -2.70 -6.42 -12.58
N LEU A 544 -3.30 -7.14 -11.63
CA LEU A 544 -4.51 -7.91 -11.89
C LEU A 544 -5.68 -6.96 -12.16
N ASN A 545 -6.21 -7.00 -13.38
CA ASN A 545 -7.49 -6.41 -13.69
C ASN A 545 -8.60 -7.43 -13.42
N ILE A 546 -9.31 -7.27 -12.30
CA ILE A 546 -10.37 -8.21 -11.87
C ILE A 546 -11.49 -8.29 -12.91
N THR A 547 -11.86 -7.18 -13.54
CA THR A 547 -12.93 -7.13 -14.56
C THR A 547 -12.52 -7.85 -15.83
N ALA A 548 -11.26 -7.68 -16.26
CA ALA A 548 -10.71 -8.34 -17.44
C ALA A 548 -10.22 -9.78 -17.15
N GLN A 549 -10.18 -10.18 -15.88
CA GLN A 549 -9.68 -11.49 -15.42
C GLN A 549 -8.31 -11.82 -15.98
N MET A 550 -7.38 -10.86 -15.97
CA MET A 550 -6.03 -11.03 -16.47
C MET A 550 -5.07 -10.03 -15.85
N PHE A 551 -3.79 -10.37 -15.84
CA PHE A 551 -2.71 -9.45 -15.50
C PHE A 551 -2.42 -8.54 -16.68
N VAL A 552 -2.52 -7.23 -16.45
CA VAL A 552 -2.26 -6.20 -17.46
C VAL A 552 -0.98 -5.46 -17.07
N LYS A 553 -0.11 -5.19 -18.05
CA LYS A 553 1.13 -4.46 -17.78
C LYS A 553 0.80 -3.11 -17.13
N TYR A 554 1.39 -2.88 -15.96
CA TYR A 554 1.23 -1.68 -15.15
C TYR A 554 2.40 -0.72 -15.36
N GLN A 555 3.63 -1.23 -15.31
CA GLN A 555 4.84 -0.41 -15.39
C GLN A 555 6.01 -1.21 -15.99
N ASP A 556 6.88 -0.54 -16.73
CA ASP A 556 8.20 -1.06 -17.10
C ASP A 556 9.28 -0.30 -16.33
N LEU A 557 10.26 -1.03 -15.80
CA LEU A 557 11.43 -0.51 -15.09
C LEU A 557 12.69 -0.98 -15.83
N LEU A 558 13.55 -0.03 -16.21
CA LEU A 558 14.83 -0.39 -16.82
C LEU A 558 15.72 -1.08 -15.78
N THR A 559 16.18 -2.27 -16.12
CA THR A 559 17.01 -3.13 -15.28
C THR A 559 18.20 -3.67 -16.07
N TYR A 560 19.19 -4.22 -15.36
CA TYR A 560 20.44 -4.70 -15.92
C TYR A 560 20.68 -6.15 -15.50
N SER A 561 20.26 -7.07 -16.35
CA SER A 561 20.19 -8.49 -16.05
C SER A 561 19.57 -8.74 -14.68
N ALA A 562 18.30 -8.35 -14.54
CA ALA A 562 17.52 -8.62 -13.35
C ALA A 562 17.39 -10.14 -13.18
N LEU A 563 17.81 -10.64 -12.04
CA LEU A 563 17.72 -12.07 -11.71
C LEU A 563 16.68 -12.38 -10.66
N ASP A 564 16.23 -11.38 -9.91
CA ASP A 564 15.34 -11.54 -8.77
C ASP A 564 14.67 -10.19 -8.40
N TRP A 565 13.43 -10.28 -7.91
CA TRP A 565 12.65 -9.20 -7.31
C TRP A 565 12.17 -9.62 -5.93
N GLU A 566 12.33 -8.75 -4.95
CA GLU A 566 11.86 -9.03 -3.60
C GLU A 566 11.00 -7.85 -3.09
N PHE A 567 9.79 -8.14 -2.63
CA PHE A 567 8.89 -7.14 -2.06
C PHE A 567 9.04 -7.01 -0.54
N PHE A 568 9.05 -5.76 -0.05
CA PHE A 568 8.99 -5.50 1.38
C PHE A 568 8.26 -4.22 1.73
N SER A 569 7.91 -4.08 3.00
CA SER A 569 7.25 -2.89 3.53
C SER A 569 7.98 -2.38 4.77
N VAL A 570 8.04 -1.05 4.89
CA VAL A 570 8.57 -0.36 6.08
C VAL A 570 7.51 0.64 6.53
N GLY A 571 6.88 0.34 7.67
CA GLY A 571 5.69 1.08 8.09
C GLY A 571 4.56 0.91 7.07
N ASP A 572 4.05 2.03 6.56
CA ASP A 572 3.02 2.05 5.52
C ASP A 572 3.59 2.14 4.09
N ASP A 573 4.92 2.26 3.96
CA ASP A 573 5.58 2.39 2.66
C ASP A 573 5.91 1.01 2.09
N SER A 574 5.59 0.80 0.82
CA SER A 574 5.88 -0.43 0.07
C SER A 574 7.05 -0.24 -0.88
N PHE A 575 7.90 -1.25 -0.98
CA PHE A 575 9.14 -1.24 -1.74
C PHE A 575 9.33 -2.53 -2.52
N LEU A 576 10.05 -2.43 -3.63
CA LEU A 576 10.60 -3.56 -4.38
C LEU A 576 12.12 -3.37 -4.48
N VAL A 577 12.89 -4.44 -4.29
CA VAL A 577 14.32 -4.43 -4.61
C VAL A 577 14.60 -5.37 -5.78
N VAL A 578 15.43 -4.93 -6.73
CA VAL A 578 15.86 -5.76 -7.87
C VAL A 578 17.30 -6.20 -7.71
N ALA A 579 17.59 -7.47 -8.00
CA ALA A 579 18.94 -7.99 -8.17
C ALA A 579 19.46 -7.71 -9.60
N ASN A 580 20.05 -6.54 -9.82
CA ASN A 580 20.77 -6.27 -11.08
C ASN A 580 22.13 -6.97 -11.05
N SER A 581 22.33 -7.93 -11.95
CA SER A 581 23.53 -8.76 -11.92
C SER A 581 24.64 -8.31 -12.87
N PHE A 582 24.28 -7.85 -14.07
CA PHE A 582 25.23 -7.62 -15.16
C PHE A 582 24.68 -6.59 -16.16
N ASP A 583 25.50 -5.59 -16.52
CA ASP A 583 25.09 -4.50 -17.42
C ASP A 583 25.50 -4.71 -18.89
N GLY A 584 26.17 -5.82 -19.20
CA GLY A 584 26.79 -6.09 -20.50
C GLY A 584 28.32 -5.95 -20.49
N PHE A 585 28.89 -5.34 -19.46
CA PHE A 585 30.33 -5.08 -19.33
C PHE A 585 30.90 -5.59 -17.99
N THR A 586 30.20 -5.36 -16.88
CA THR A 586 30.68 -5.69 -15.53
C THR A 586 29.57 -6.29 -14.66
N PHE A 587 29.97 -7.07 -13.66
CA PHE A 587 29.07 -7.57 -12.61
C PHE A 587 28.97 -6.63 -11.41
N SER A 588 29.75 -5.55 -11.36
CA SER A 588 29.64 -4.52 -10.32
C SER A 588 28.52 -3.54 -10.67
N VAL A 589 27.27 -4.00 -10.53
CA VAL A 589 26.06 -3.24 -10.90
C VAL A 589 25.25 -2.95 -9.66
N ASN A 590 24.71 -1.73 -9.57
CA ASN A 590 23.85 -1.37 -8.44
C ASN A 590 22.51 -2.10 -8.54
N SER A 591 22.16 -2.82 -7.49
CA SER A 591 20.77 -3.19 -7.21
C SER A 591 19.99 -1.93 -6.83
N ILE A 592 18.68 -1.90 -7.10
CA ILE A 592 17.86 -0.70 -6.92
C ILE A 592 16.68 -1.04 -6.03
N ILE A 593 16.45 -0.24 -4.99
CA ILE A 593 15.20 -0.25 -4.24
C ILE A 593 14.28 0.79 -4.87
N TYR A 594 13.11 0.36 -5.30
CA TYR A 594 12.02 1.21 -5.76
C TYR A 594 11.00 1.38 -4.66
N ARG A 595 10.51 2.61 -4.47
CA ARG A 595 9.42 2.95 -3.55
C ARG A 595 8.13 3.15 -4.33
N TRP A 596 7.05 2.60 -3.80
CA TRP A 596 5.71 2.84 -4.31
C TRP A 596 5.23 4.27 -4.03
N GLN A 597 4.77 4.97 -5.07
CA GLN A 597 4.28 6.37 -5.02
C GLN A 597 2.82 6.50 -5.50
N GLY A 598 2.03 5.42 -5.46
CA GLY A 598 0.63 5.46 -5.85
C GLY A 598 0.45 5.60 -7.36
N TYR A 599 -0.02 6.76 -7.83
CA TYR A 599 -0.28 6.98 -9.26
C TYR A 599 1.01 6.95 -10.11
N GLU A 600 2.14 7.38 -9.54
CA GLU A 600 3.45 7.37 -10.22
C GLU A 600 4.08 5.96 -10.30
N GLY A 601 3.45 4.95 -9.69
CA GLY A 601 3.98 3.59 -9.62
C GLY A 601 5.22 3.50 -8.73
N PHE A 602 6.14 2.61 -9.10
CA PHE A 602 7.42 2.42 -8.44
C PHE A 602 8.48 3.38 -8.97
N VAL A 603 9.15 4.10 -8.07
CA VAL A 603 10.21 5.06 -8.39
C VAL A 603 11.47 4.70 -7.61
N ALA A 604 12.64 4.74 -8.25
CA ALA A 604 13.90 4.44 -7.60
C ALA A 604 14.13 5.34 -6.37
N ALA A 605 14.43 4.73 -5.24
CA ALA A 605 14.63 5.39 -3.95
C ALA A 605 16.07 5.23 -3.45
N HIS A 606 16.66 4.05 -3.61
CA HIS A 606 18.04 3.77 -3.19
C HIS A 606 18.78 2.95 -4.24
N HIS A 607 20.08 3.21 -4.37
CA HIS A 607 21.00 2.41 -5.18
C HIS A 607 21.97 1.69 -4.25
N LEU A 608 22.00 0.37 -4.34
CA LEU A 608 22.80 -0.50 -3.49
C LEU A 608 23.98 -1.04 -4.32
N PRO A 609 25.24 -0.69 -3.98
CA PRO A 609 26.40 -1.26 -4.64
C PRO A 609 26.47 -2.76 -4.40
N THR A 610 26.22 -3.53 -5.45
CA THR A 610 26.26 -4.99 -5.42
C THR A 610 27.20 -5.54 -6.48
N VAL A 611 27.67 -6.77 -6.28
CA VAL A 611 28.57 -7.47 -7.21
C VAL A 611 27.95 -8.81 -7.57
N GLY A 612 27.53 -8.96 -8.82
CA GLY A 612 26.89 -10.16 -9.34
C GLY A 612 25.70 -10.59 -8.49
N CYS A 613 24.88 -9.61 -8.08
CA CYS A 613 23.70 -9.86 -7.27
C CYS A 613 22.82 -10.86 -7.98
N ARG A 614 22.34 -11.87 -7.26
CA ARG A 614 21.51 -12.90 -7.86
C ARG A 614 20.19 -13.12 -7.15
N ASP A 615 20.13 -12.78 -5.87
CA ASP A 615 18.97 -13.07 -5.02
C ASP A 615 18.95 -12.11 -3.83
N TRP A 616 17.76 -11.72 -3.39
CA TRP A 616 17.46 -10.87 -2.26
C TRP A 616 16.45 -11.54 -1.33
N GLU A 617 16.74 -11.50 -0.04
CA GLU A 617 15.86 -12.02 0.99
C GLU A 617 15.57 -10.94 2.03
N VAL A 618 14.29 -10.72 2.34
CA VAL A 618 13.89 -9.82 3.41
C VAL A 618 13.64 -10.59 4.70
N PHE A 619 14.21 -10.14 5.81
CA PHE A 619 13.93 -10.76 7.10
C PHE A 619 13.87 -9.78 8.27
N HIS A 620 13.20 -10.24 9.31
CA HIS A 620 12.86 -9.43 10.48
C HIS A 620 13.36 -10.10 11.76
N THR A 621 13.88 -9.28 12.67
CA THR A 621 14.26 -9.72 14.02
C THR A 621 13.65 -8.76 15.05
N ALA A 622 13.82 -9.05 16.34
CA ALA A 622 13.46 -8.12 17.39
C ALA A 622 14.25 -6.79 17.35
N GLU A 623 15.41 -6.78 16.67
CA GLU A 623 16.34 -5.65 16.63
C GLU A 623 16.18 -4.77 15.37
N GLY A 624 15.31 -5.18 14.43
CA GLY A 624 15.03 -4.46 13.19
C GLY A 624 14.76 -5.36 11.98
N SER A 625 14.59 -4.71 10.84
CA SER A 625 14.42 -5.33 9.52
C SER A 625 15.73 -5.29 8.73
N TYR A 626 15.95 -6.30 7.92
CA TYR A 626 17.19 -6.51 7.18
C TYR A 626 16.89 -7.00 5.76
N LEU A 627 17.82 -6.75 4.86
CA LEU A 627 17.92 -7.38 3.55
C LEU A 627 19.18 -8.25 3.53
N LEU A 628 19.15 -9.37 2.82
CA LEU A 628 20.31 -10.22 2.59
C LEU A 628 20.41 -10.49 1.09
N TYR A 629 21.54 -10.14 0.47
CA TYR A 629 21.76 -10.48 -0.93
C TYR A 629 22.84 -11.52 -1.14
N SER A 630 22.67 -12.31 -2.19
CA SER A 630 23.64 -13.29 -2.66
C SER A 630 24.54 -12.74 -3.77
N SER A 631 25.80 -13.17 -3.79
CA SER A 631 26.71 -12.90 -4.91
C SER A 631 27.08 -14.17 -5.66
N ALA A 632 26.83 -14.15 -6.97
CA ALA A 632 27.27 -15.19 -7.90
C ALA A 632 28.73 -15.02 -8.37
N LYS A 633 29.47 -14.04 -7.84
CA LYS A 633 30.84 -13.68 -8.28
C LYS A 633 31.88 -13.65 -7.18
N GLU A 634 31.46 -13.62 -5.92
CA GLU A 634 32.34 -13.70 -4.77
C GLU A 634 31.78 -14.67 -3.72
N PRO A 635 32.65 -15.33 -2.92
CA PRO A 635 32.24 -16.16 -1.77
C PRO A 635 31.83 -15.29 -0.57
N LEU A 636 31.03 -14.25 -0.85
CA LEU A 636 30.59 -13.26 0.10
C LEU A 636 29.14 -12.88 -0.23
N SER A 637 28.29 -12.93 0.79
CA SER A 637 26.95 -12.35 0.79
C SER A 637 26.92 -11.24 1.83
N LYS A 638 25.97 -10.30 1.75
CA LYS A 638 25.88 -9.24 2.76
C LYS A 638 24.49 -9.10 3.31
N VAL A 639 24.43 -8.91 4.63
CA VAL A 639 23.25 -8.45 5.35
C VAL A 639 23.32 -6.93 5.42
N LEU A 640 22.22 -6.30 5.06
CA LEU A 640 22.00 -4.86 5.16
C LEU A 640 20.90 -4.60 6.18
N LYS A 641 21.02 -3.55 6.98
CA LYS A 641 20.00 -3.15 7.96
C LYS A 641 19.19 -1.98 7.41
N LEU A 642 17.87 -2.11 7.49
CA LEU A 642 16.93 -1.05 7.14
C LEU A 642 16.80 -0.08 8.32
N LYS A 643 17.32 1.14 8.18
CA LYS A 643 17.18 2.17 9.21
C LYS A 643 15.90 2.93 9.04
N THR A 644 15.17 3.05 10.14
CA THR A 644 13.87 3.71 10.16
C THR A 644 13.87 4.91 11.09
N THR A 645 13.12 5.95 10.69
CA THR A 645 12.90 7.18 11.46
C THR A 645 11.47 7.29 11.94
#